data_AF-E4TR28-F1
#
_entry.id   AF-E4TR28-F1
#
_cell.length_a   1.000
_cell.length_b   1.000
_cell.length_c   1.000
_cell.angle_alpha   90.00
_cell.angle_beta   90.00
_cell.angle_gamma   90.00
#
_symmetry.space_group_name_H-M   'P 1'
#
loop_
_entity.id
_entity.type
_entity.pdbx_description
1 polymer ?
#
loop_
_entity_poly.entity_id
_entity_poly.type
_entity_poly.pdbx_seq_one_letter_code
_entity_poly.pdbx_strand_id
1 'polypeptide(L)'
;MENYVIKRNGEYQPLKHYKIEDAIKKAFKSVGVEYDVIILKSVLEKLEEKTTWAVEEIQDIIELQLYHYHYFKVMRSFMLYRHTRKLQRNQKKGIKHDTTWVDSTQTINEYIGKDDWRINANANTSYSNAGLVNNVAGKVIANYWLDKVYNKEEGYAHRNGDIHIHDLDCLTGYCAGWSLRVLLNEGFNGVRARVESKPPSHFREALGQMANFLGILQSEWAGAQAFSSFDTYLAPYVFKDQLSYEEVLKGIRSFVYNLNVPARWGQSPFTNITLDWVVPEDLREQIPTKKDQHLFSNVQDEILKQKAQARGAKSMEELTYQHFKEEMDMINKAYYTVMTEGDANGQPFTFPIPTVNITEDFDWHGKNTDILFENTAKIGSSYFQNFIGSQYTYDEEGNKIENPLAYKPNAVRSMCCRLQLDLRELLKRGNGLFGSAEMTGSIGVVTINMARLGYLYKGNEEAFYERLDFLLGIAKSTLEKKRKFIQEMYDRGLYPYTKRYLTHFRNHFSTIGVNGMNEMIRNFTDEEFDITSHEGMKLSSQILEYIRTRMKQYQEETGNLYNLEATPAEGTTYRFAKEDKKRFPEILQAGMEENIYYTNSSQIPASHTDDPFEALMLQDDLQCMYTGGTVLHLYMREKISSAEACRNLVKKVMTNFKLPYITVTPVFSICPTHGYLTGEHEYCPKCDDNLKEQLEVEESEF
;
A
#
# COMPACT_ATOMS: atom_id res chain seq x y z
N MET A 1 14.17 61.78 12.16
CA MET A 1 14.49 60.86 11.05
C MET A 1 14.05 59.48 11.50
N GLU A 2 13.29 58.74 10.70
CA GLU A 2 12.92 57.36 11.07
C GLU A 2 14.14 56.44 10.93
N ASN A 3 14.41 55.65 11.97
CA ASN A 3 15.49 54.66 11.94
C ASN A 3 14.98 53.34 11.37
N TYR A 4 15.78 52.71 10.50
CA TYR A 4 15.45 51.45 9.84
C TYR A 4 16.39 50.31 10.26
N VAL A 5 15.86 49.09 10.27
CA VAL A 5 16.62 47.86 10.47
C VAL A 5 16.65 47.01 9.19
N ILE A 6 17.85 46.65 8.74
CA ILE A 6 18.04 45.68 7.65
C ILE A 6 17.94 44.28 8.26
N LYS A 7 16.84 43.58 7.93
CA LYS A 7 16.63 42.19 8.31
C LYS A 7 17.63 41.29 7.58
N ARG A 8 17.86 40.10 8.14
CA ARG A 8 18.81 39.12 7.62
C ARG A 8 18.42 38.53 6.24
N ASN A 9 17.19 38.76 5.77
CA ASN A 9 16.69 38.46 4.42
C ASN A 9 16.82 39.65 3.45
N GLY A 10 17.41 40.78 3.87
CA GLY A 10 17.60 41.99 3.06
C GLY A 10 16.44 42.99 3.13
N GLU A 11 15.33 42.67 3.81
CA GLU A 11 14.19 43.59 3.95
C GLU A 11 14.49 44.76 4.89
N TYR A 12 14.04 45.95 4.50
CA TYR A 12 14.07 47.15 5.34
C TYR A 12 12.77 47.23 6.15
N GLN A 13 12.87 47.38 7.46
CA GLN A 13 11.71 47.57 8.34
C GLN A 13 11.97 48.73 9.30
N PRO A 14 10.92 49.45 9.75
CA PRO A 14 11.06 50.44 10.81
C PRO A 14 11.66 49.81 12.08
N LEU A 15 12.60 50.52 12.71
CA LEU A 15 13.21 50.10 13.98
C LEU A 15 12.15 50.13 15.08
N LYS A 16 11.84 48.97 15.65
CA LYS A 16 10.85 48.82 16.72
C LYS A 16 11.56 48.63 18.06
N HIS A 17 11.60 49.67 18.91
CA HIS A 17 12.38 49.67 20.16
C HIS A 17 11.99 48.53 21.12
N TYR A 18 10.71 48.19 21.21
CA TYR A 18 10.23 47.09 22.06
C TYR A 18 10.88 45.73 21.71
N LYS A 19 11.31 45.51 20.46
CA LYS A 19 11.97 44.24 20.07
C LYS A 19 13.39 44.13 20.63
N ILE A 20 14.07 45.28 20.80
CA ILE A 20 15.40 45.36 21.41
C ILE A 20 15.25 45.17 22.91
N GLU A 21 14.29 45.86 23.52
CA GLU A 21 13.95 45.71 24.93
C GLU A 21 13.58 44.27 25.29
N ASP A 22 12.75 43.60 24.49
CA ASP A 22 12.40 42.19 24.69
C ASP A 22 13.62 41.26 24.67
N ALA A 23 14.59 41.54 23.78
CA ALA A 23 15.81 40.75 23.67
C ALA A 23 16.69 40.93 24.91
N ILE A 24 16.81 42.16 25.41
CA ILE A 24 17.55 42.49 26.63
C ILE A 24 16.86 41.86 27.84
N LYS A 25 15.54 42.08 28.02
CA LYS A 25 14.75 41.48 29.12
C LYS A 25 14.86 39.96 29.17
N LYS A 26 14.84 39.29 28.01
CA LYS A 26 15.03 37.84 27.93
C LYS A 26 16.42 37.41 28.40
N ALA A 27 17.46 38.18 28.10
CA ALA A 27 18.83 37.89 28.55
C ALA A 27 19.01 38.10 30.06
N PHE A 28 18.33 39.10 30.64
CA PHE A 28 18.32 39.31 32.09
C PHE A 28 17.56 38.18 32.82
N LYS A 29 16.37 37.84 32.30
CA LYS A 29 15.53 36.75 32.82
C LYS A 29 16.24 35.38 32.79
N SER A 30 17.02 35.09 31.75
CA SER A 30 17.69 33.79 31.61
C SER A 30 18.79 33.52 32.64
N VAL A 31 19.27 34.55 33.34
CA VAL A 31 20.27 34.42 34.40
C VAL A 31 19.75 34.85 35.78
N GLY A 32 18.45 35.11 35.91
CA GLY A 32 17.81 35.50 37.17
C GLY A 32 18.25 36.86 37.70
N VAL A 33 18.66 37.78 36.82
CA VAL A 33 19.05 39.15 37.19
C VAL A 33 17.91 40.10 36.83
N GLU A 34 17.62 41.08 37.70
CA GLU A 34 16.60 42.09 37.41
C GLU A 34 16.99 42.96 36.21
N TYR A 35 16.02 43.23 35.35
CA TYR A 35 16.22 44.03 34.15
C TYR A 35 16.62 45.47 34.51
N ASP A 36 17.78 45.89 34.02
CA ASP A 36 18.22 47.29 34.13
C ASP A 36 17.91 48.06 32.84
N VAL A 37 17.07 49.08 32.97
CA VAL A 37 16.67 49.99 31.88
C VAL A 37 17.84 50.80 31.32
N ILE A 38 18.94 50.94 32.06
CA ILE A 38 20.13 51.68 31.62
C ILE A 38 20.77 51.03 30.37
N ILE A 39 20.64 49.71 30.23
CA ILE A 39 21.14 48.98 29.05
C ILE A 39 20.31 49.33 27.81
N LEU A 40 18.99 49.43 27.94
CA LEU A 40 18.16 49.84 26.81
C LEU A 40 18.45 51.27 26.40
N LYS A 41 18.58 52.19 27.36
CA LYS A 41 18.89 53.61 27.08
C LYS A 41 20.21 53.76 26.36
N SER A 42 21.28 53.15 26.86
CA SER A 42 22.61 53.21 26.24
C SER A 42 22.66 52.56 24.86
N VAL A 43 21.90 51.48 24.63
CA VAL A 43 21.75 50.87 23.29
C VAL A 43 21.03 51.85 22.35
N LEU A 44 19.94 52.47 22.78
CA LEU A 44 19.17 53.41 21.94
C LEU A 44 19.98 54.67 21.60
N GLU A 45 20.72 55.23 22.57
CA GLU A 45 21.65 56.35 22.34
C GLU A 45 22.68 56.02 21.26
N LYS A 46 23.25 54.80 21.28
CA LYS A 46 24.17 54.35 20.23
C LYS A 46 23.50 54.17 18.87
N LEU A 47 22.21 53.84 18.83
CA LEU A 47 21.48 53.68 17.58
C LEU A 47 21.09 55.02 16.92
N GLU A 48 21.28 56.16 17.59
CA GLU A 48 21.10 57.50 17.01
C GLU A 48 22.27 57.91 16.10
N GLU A 49 23.42 57.24 16.17
CA GLU A 49 24.62 57.57 15.39
C GLU A 49 24.45 57.35 13.87
N LYS A 50 23.47 56.53 13.45
CA LYS A 50 23.10 56.34 12.04
C LYS A 50 21.63 55.95 11.87
N THR A 51 21.09 56.22 10.68
CA THR A 51 19.68 56.00 10.37
C THR A 51 19.33 54.56 9.97
N THR A 52 20.32 53.72 9.65
CA THR A 52 20.10 52.34 9.20
C THR A 52 21.07 51.37 9.87
N TRP A 53 20.55 50.30 10.45
CA TRP A 53 21.33 49.28 11.17
C TRP A 53 21.02 47.87 10.68
N ALA A 54 22.04 47.04 10.46
CA ALA A 54 21.84 45.61 10.29
C ALA A 54 21.51 44.94 11.65
N VAL A 55 20.68 43.89 11.63
CA VAL A 55 20.31 43.18 12.87
C VAL A 55 21.52 42.67 13.65
N GLU A 56 22.62 42.29 12.98
CA GLU A 56 23.85 41.85 13.67
C GLU A 56 24.54 43.00 14.40
N GLU A 57 24.60 44.19 13.82
CA GLU A 57 25.22 45.36 14.43
C GLU A 57 24.45 45.82 15.69
N ILE A 58 23.12 45.74 15.67
CA ILE A 58 22.29 46.01 16.86
C ILE A 58 22.62 45.00 17.97
N GLN A 59 22.86 43.74 17.62
CA GLN A 59 23.25 42.72 18.59
C GLN A 59 24.66 42.96 19.14
N ASP A 60 25.59 43.41 18.31
CA ASP A 60 26.94 43.79 18.72
C ASP A 60 26.92 44.96 19.71
N ILE A 61 26.03 45.95 19.50
CA ILE A 61 25.83 47.06 20.43
C ILE A 61 25.28 46.57 21.78
N ILE A 62 24.30 45.66 21.77
CA ILE A 62 23.77 45.07 23.01
C ILE A 62 24.89 44.38 23.79
N GLU A 63 25.76 43.61 23.12
CA GLU A 63 26.92 42.96 23.75
C GLU A 63 27.89 43.99 24.32
N LEU A 64 28.19 45.05 23.58
CA LEU A 64 29.10 46.12 24.01
C LEU A 64 28.56 46.87 25.23
N GLN A 65 27.26 47.20 25.26
CA GLN A 65 26.67 47.87 26.42
C GLN A 65 26.61 46.96 27.65
N LEU A 66 26.27 45.67 27.47
CA LEU A 66 26.34 44.71 28.57
C LEU A 66 27.77 44.56 29.13
N TYR A 67 28.79 44.70 28.28
CA TYR A 67 30.19 44.73 28.71
C TYR A 67 30.55 46.00 29.49
N HIS A 68 30.22 47.20 28.97
CA HIS A 68 30.53 48.47 29.61
C HIS A 68 29.92 48.63 30.99
N TYR A 69 28.71 48.12 31.20
CA TYR A 69 28.02 48.14 32.49
C TYR A 69 28.30 46.91 33.36
N HIS A 70 29.32 46.11 33.03
CA HIS A 70 29.78 44.95 33.81
C HIS A 70 28.75 43.82 34.03
N TYR A 71 27.74 43.70 33.15
CA TYR A 71 26.75 42.62 33.16
C TYR A 71 27.27 41.34 32.49
N PHE A 72 28.43 40.83 32.93
CA PHE A 72 29.14 39.71 32.27
C PHE A 72 28.31 38.42 32.16
N LYS A 73 27.49 38.10 33.18
CA LYS A 73 26.64 36.90 33.17
C LYS A 73 25.50 37.02 32.14
N VAL A 74 24.87 38.19 32.06
CA VAL A 74 23.82 38.50 31.08
C VAL A 74 24.41 38.50 29.67
N MET A 75 25.57 39.15 29.49
CA MET A 75 26.32 39.17 28.22
C MET A 75 26.63 37.74 27.73
N ARG A 76 27.18 36.88 28.60
CA ARG A 76 27.47 35.49 28.25
C ARG A 76 26.22 34.73 27.83
N SER A 77 25.10 34.91 28.54
CA SER A 77 23.82 34.27 28.20
C SER A 77 23.27 34.77 26.85
N PHE A 78 23.35 36.07 26.60
CA PHE A 78 22.95 36.69 25.33
C PHE A 78 23.81 36.20 24.15
N MET A 79 25.13 36.17 24.32
CA MET A 79 26.08 35.64 23.33
C MET A 79 25.84 34.16 23.06
N LEU A 80 25.58 33.35 24.10
CA LEU A 80 25.29 31.92 23.95
C LEU A 80 23.96 31.71 23.20
N TYR A 81 22.92 32.48 23.51
CA TYR A 81 21.65 32.44 22.78
C TYR A 81 21.83 32.85 21.31
N ARG A 82 22.57 33.94 21.05
CA ARG A 82 22.93 34.39 19.69
C ARG A 82 23.71 33.30 18.96
N HIS A 83 24.68 32.67 19.62
CA HIS A 83 25.50 31.60 19.07
C HIS A 83 24.69 30.33 18.78
N THR A 84 23.84 29.86 19.71
CA THR A 84 22.94 28.71 19.49
C THR A 84 21.95 28.98 18.36
N ARG A 85 21.35 30.18 18.31
CA ARG A 85 20.50 30.57 17.18
C ARG A 85 21.30 30.72 15.88
N LYS A 86 22.58 31.11 15.96
CA LYS A 86 23.49 31.19 14.81
C LYS A 86 23.94 29.80 14.38
N LEU A 87 24.13 28.82 15.27
CA LEU A 87 24.43 27.42 14.96
C LEU A 87 23.22 26.71 14.34
N GLN A 88 22.03 26.87 14.91
CA GLN A 88 20.75 26.48 14.30
C GLN A 88 20.54 27.09 12.91
N ARG A 89 21.23 28.21 12.60
CA ARG A 89 21.18 28.89 11.31
C ARG A 89 22.43 28.68 10.44
N ASN A 90 23.59 28.31 10.97
CA ASN A 90 24.87 28.14 10.26
C ASN A 90 25.14 26.66 9.95
N GLN A 91 24.50 25.71 10.63
CA GLN A 91 24.27 24.38 10.04
C GLN A 91 23.49 24.48 8.72
N LYS A 92 22.88 25.65 8.40
CA LYS A 92 22.37 25.99 7.06
C LYS A 92 23.43 26.45 6.03
N LYS A 93 24.74 26.49 6.33
CA LYS A 93 25.75 26.95 5.33
C LYS A 93 26.15 25.91 4.28
N GLY A 94 25.63 24.68 4.36
CA GLY A 94 25.71 23.68 3.29
C GLY A 94 24.36 23.06 2.91
N ILE A 95 23.31 23.33 3.69
CA ILE A 95 21.95 22.85 3.46
C ILE A 95 21.23 23.94 2.66
N LYS A 96 20.95 23.68 1.39
CA LYS A 96 20.08 24.56 0.58
C LYS A 96 18.77 24.80 1.36
N HIS A 97 18.21 26.01 1.30
CA HIS A 97 17.00 26.43 2.06
C HIS A 97 15.79 25.49 1.88
N ASP A 98 15.82 24.65 0.85
CA ASP A 98 14.80 23.69 0.44
C ASP A 98 15.01 22.27 1.00
N THR A 99 15.93 22.03 1.93
CA THR A 99 16.26 20.68 2.40
C THR A 99 15.90 20.49 3.88
N THR A 100 15.13 19.46 4.18
CA THR A 100 14.69 19.04 5.52
C THR A 100 15.83 18.34 6.23
N TRP A 101 16.05 18.72 7.49
CA TRP A 101 17.08 18.11 8.33
C TRP A 101 16.51 16.92 9.10
N VAL A 102 17.23 15.80 9.11
CA VAL A 102 16.89 14.59 9.87
C VAL A 102 17.95 14.42 10.98
N ASP A 103 17.54 14.51 12.24
CA ASP A 103 18.40 14.25 13.40
C ASP A 103 18.61 12.74 13.55
N SER A 104 19.85 12.26 13.42
CA SER A 104 20.16 10.84 13.60
C SER A 104 19.91 10.36 15.03
N THR A 105 20.19 11.20 16.04
CA THR A 105 20.05 10.85 17.46
C THR A 105 18.58 10.73 17.82
N GLN A 106 17.78 11.72 17.44
CA GLN A 106 16.33 11.69 17.65
C GLN A 106 15.71 10.50 16.92
N THR A 107 16.05 10.31 15.63
CA THR A 107 15.46 9.24 14.81
C THR A 107 15.72 7.86 15.40
N ILE A 108 16.95 7.60 15.86
CA ILE A 108 17.31 6.31 16.46
C ILE A 108 16.64 6.15 17.82
N ASN A 109 16.64 7.18 18.67
CA ASN A 109 16.03 7.11 19.99
C ASN A 109 14.52 6.92 19.93
N GLU A 110 13.80 7.58 19.01
CA GLU A 110 12.36 7.39 18.79
C GLU A 110 12.02 5.94 18.44
N TYR A 111 12.84 5.29 17.60
CA TYR A 111 12.64 3.89 17.25
C TYR A 111 12.91 2.96 18.43
N ILE A 112 14.05 3.14 19.11
CA ILE A 112 14.44 2.33 20.28
C ILE A 112 13.42 2.49 21.43
N GLY A 113 12.94 3.71 21.66
CA GLY A 113 11.94 4.05 22.67
C GLY A 113 10.52 3.60 22.32
N LYS A 114 10.25 3.22 21.06
CA LYS A 114 8.92 2.92 20.51
C LYS A 114 7.94 4.12 20.60
N ASP A 115 8.47 5.34 20.56
CA ASP A 115 7.71 6.58 20.70
C ASP A 115 6.99 6.98 19.39
N ASP A 116 7.45 6.49 18.24
CA ASP A 116 6.88 6.78 16.93
C ASP A 116 5.76 5.78 16.60
N TRP A 117 4.52 6.25 16.55
CA TRP A 117 3.35 5.43 16.19
C TRP A 117 3.52 4.71 14.83
N ARG A 118 4.37 5.25 13.93
CA ARG A 118 4.67 4.63 12.62
C ARG A 118 5.34 3.27 12.75
N ILE A 119 5.94 2.96 13.89
CA ILE A 119 6.51 1.63 14.18
C ILE A 119 5.41 0.56 14.17
N ASN A 120 4.17 0.94 14.51
CA ASN A 120 3.00 0.05 14.49
C ASN A 120 2.12 0.26 13.25
N ALA A 121 2.52 1.11 12.29
CA ALA A 121 1.67 1.43 11.14
C ALA A 121 1.64 0.33 10.07
N ASN A 122 2.62 -0.57 10.06
CA ASN A 122 2.66 -1.73 9.17
C ASN A 122 2.71 -3.01 10.02
N ALA A 123 1.61 -3.77 9.98
CA ALA A 123 1.45 -5.01 10.76
C ALA A 123 2.48 -6.10 10.39
N ASN A 124 3.10 -6.00 9.21
CA ASN A 124 4.12 -6.95 8.75
C ASN A 124 5.53 -6.63 9.27
N THR A 125 5.71 -5.49 9.95
CA THR A 125 7.02 -5.09 10.50
C THR A 125 7.03 -5.23 12.02
N SER A 126 8.12 -5.78 12.56
CA SER A 126 8.33 -5.92 14.00
C SER A 126 9.53 -5.10 14.46
N TYR A 127 9.50 -4.70 15.75
CA TYR A 127 10.62 -4.04 16.39
C TYR A 127 11.88 -4.92 16.30
N SER A 128 12.85 -4.48 15.49
CA SER A 128 14.05 -5.25 15.18
C SER A 128 15.14 -4.35 14.65
N ASN A 129 16.38 -4.85 14.58
CA ASN A 129 17.47 -4.11 13.95
C ASN A 129 17.22 -3.84 12.46
N ALA A 130 16.57 -4.78 11.75
CA ALA A 130 16.21 -4.59 10.35
C ALA A 130 15.13 -3.50 10.19
N GLY A 131 14.13 -3.50 11.07
CA GLY A 131 13.11 -2.44 11.13
C GLY A 131 13.71 -1.06 11.45
N LEU A 132 14.71 -0.98 12.34
CA LEU A 132 15.45 0.26 12.62
C LEU A 132 16.13 0.82 11.37
N VAL A 133 16.87 -0.02 10.65
CA VAL A 133 17.58 0.39 9.42
C VAL A 133 16.58 0.91 8.38
N ASN A 134 15.45 0.24 8.20
CA ASN A 134 14.40 0.67 7.28
C ASN A 134 13.72 1.97 7.71
N ASN A 135 13.42 2.14 9.01
CA ASN A 135 12.83 3.38 9.51
C ASN A 135 13.74 4.59 9.27
N VAL A 136 15.04 4.44 9.55
CA VAL A 136 16.05 5.48 9.34
C VAL A 136 16.20 5.80 7.86
N ALA A 137 16.39 4.78 7.01
CA ALA A 137 16.52 4.96 5.56
C ALA A 137 15.26 5.60 4.97
N GLY A 138 14.08 5.12 5.36
CA GLY A 138 12.78 5.61 4.93
C GLY A 138 12.55 7.08 5.28
N LYS A 139 12.88 7.51 6.51
CA LYS A 139 12.82 8.93 6.91
C LYS A 139 13.70 9.82 6.03
N VAL A 140 14.90 9.35 5.66
CA VAL A 140 15.81 10.12 4.78
C VAL A 140 15.30 10.18 3.35
N ILE A 141 14.89 9.04 2.78
CA ILE A 141 14.41 8.94 1.40
C ILE A 141 13.11 9.73 1.22
N ALA A 142 12.19 9.69 2.19
CA ALA A 142 10.94 10.42 2.13
C ALA A 142 11.15 11.94 2.06
N ASN A 143 12.10 12.47 2.84
CA ASN A 143 12.45 13.88 2.76
C ASN A 143 13.16 14.21 1.43
N TYR A 144 13.98 13.31 0.89
CA TYR A 144 14.58 13.50 -0.44
C TYR A 144 13.50 13.64 -1.54
N TRP A 145 12.47 12.78 -1.54
CA TRP A 145 11.33 12.93 -2.44
C TRP A 145 10.68 14.32 -2.31
N LEU A 146 10.30 14.70 -1.09
CA LEU A 146 9.55 15.93 -0.82
C LEU A 146 10.35 17.21 -1.06
N ASP A 147 11.68 17.16 -0.94
CA ASP A 147 12.55 18.33 -0.97
C ASP A 147 13.32 18.49 -2.29
N LYS A 148 13.47 17.42 -3.07
CA LYS A 148 14.28 17.41 -4.31
C LYS A 148 13.52 16.96 -5.54
N VAL A 149 12.65 15.97 -5.43
CA VAL A 149 11.92 15.44 -6.58
C VAL A 149 10.61 16.19 -6.78
N TYR A 150 9.89 16.45 -5.68
CA TYR A 150 8.66 17.20 -5.68
C TYR A 150 8.91 18.70 -5.46
N ASN A 151 7.96 19.51 -5.92
CA ASN A 151 7.97 20.93 -5.62
C ASN A 151 7.46 21.19 -4.19
N LYS A 152 7.63 22.43 -3.72
CA LYS A 152 7.22 22.80 -2.37
C LYS A 152 5.73 22.61 -2.12
N GLU A 153 4.89 22.88 -3.11
CA GLU A 153 3.43 22.79 -2.99
C GLU A 153 2.98 21.34 -2.76
N GLU A 154 3.49 20.40 -3.55
CA GLU A 154 3.28 18.96 -3.39
C GLU A 154 3.78 18.48 -2.02
N GLY A 155 4.99 18.92 -1.64
CA GLY A 155 5.59 18.61 -0.35
C GLY A 155 4.74 19.10 0.83
N TYR A 156 4.21 20.32 0.74
CA TYR A 156 3.32 20.89 1.76
C TYR A 156 1.97 20.19 1.79
N ALA A 157 1.35 19.89 0.64
CA ALA A 157 0.08 19.18 0.59
C ALA A 157 0.18 17.79 1.27
N HIS A 158 1.28 17.07 1.03
CA HIS A 158 1.56 15.83 1.76
C HIS A 158 1.73 16.10 3.26
N ARG A 159 2.66 16.97 3.65
CA ARG A 159 3.01 17.21 5.07
C ARG A 159 1.85 17.76 5.88
N ASN A 160 0.95 18.51 5.25
CA ASN A 160 -0.25 19.05 5.87
C ASN A 160 -1.37 18.04 6.00
N GLY A 161 -1.31 16.91 5.29
CA GLY A 161 -2.39 15.92 5.25
C GLY A 161 -3.55 16.30 4.33
N ASP A 162 -3.33 17.20 3.35
CA ASP A 162 -4.32 17.46 2.29
C ASP A 162 -4.38 16.29 1.30
N ILE A 163 -3.21 15.70 1.05
CA ILE A 163 -3.03 14.45 0.32
C ILE A 163 -2.08 13.53 1.08
N HIS A 164 -2.06 12.27 0.69
CA HIS A 164 -1.03 11.31 1.09
C HIS A 164 -0.36 10.76 -0.16
N ILE A 165 0.96 10.85 -0.20
CA ILE A 165 1.78 10.26 -1.26
C ILE A 165 2.33 8.99 -0.64
N HIS A 166 1.98 7.84 -1.21
CA HIS A 166 2.36 6.55 -0.64
C HIS A 166 3.82 6.20 -0.95
N ASP A 167 4.40 5.38 -0.08
CA ASP A 167 5.72 4.75 -0.23
C ASP A 167 6.87 5.72 -0.51
N LEU A 168 6.87 6.84 0.22
CA LEU A 168 7.96 7.81 0.17
C LEU A 168 9.24 7.28 0.83
N ASP A 169 9.17 6.22 1.61
CA ASP A 169 10.32 5.56 2.23
C ASP A 169 11.20 4.81 1.24
N CYS A 170 10.69 4.50 0.04
CA CYS A 170 11.43 3.86 -1.03
C CYS A 170 11.62 4.80 -2.23
N LEU A 171 12.80 4.76 -2.84
CA LEU A 171 13.11 5.55 -4.03
C LEU A 171 12.77 4.74 -5.30
N THR A 172 11.55 4.22 -5.40
CA THR A 172 11.13 3.22 -6.41
C THR A 172 9.68 3.43 -6.87
N GLY A 173 9.20 2.60 -7.79
CA GLY A 173 7.77 2.48 -8.11
C GLY A 173 6.97 1.82 -6.99
N TYR A 174 5.64 1.83 -7.12
CA TYR A 174 4.75 1.23 -6.13
C TYR A 174 4.72 -0.30 -6.26
N CYS A 175 4.00 -0.84 -7.24
CA CYS A 175 3.81 -2.29 -7.37
C CYS A 175 4.00 -2.78 -8.80
N ALA A 176 4.25 -4.09 -8.94
CA ALA A 176 4.48 -4.72 -10.24
C ALA A 176 4.01 -6.18 -10.27
N GLY A 177 3.34 -6.53 -11.36
CA GLY A 177 3.14 -7.90 -11.82
C GLY A 177 4.22 -8.35 -12.77
N TRP A 178 4.51 -9.64 -12.73
CA TRP A 178 5.60 -10.26 -13.47
C TRP A 178 5.11 -11.41 -14.33
N SER A 179 5.63 -11.52 -15.55
CA SER A 179 5.35 -12.68 -16.39
C SER A 179 6.06 -13.92 -15.84
N LEU A 180 5.30 -14.82 -15.23
CA LEU A 180 5.81 -16.12 -14.81
C LEU A 180 6.29 -16.92 -16.03
N ARG A 181 5.61 -16.78 -17.17
CA ARG A 181 6.03 -17.39 -18.44
C ARG A 181 7.44 -16.97 -18.84
N VAL A 182 7.77 -15.68 -18.78
CA VAL A 182 9.13 -15.18 -19.09
C VAL A 182 10.15 -15.78 -18.14
N LEU A 183 9.88 -15.78 -16.83
CA LEU A 183 10.79 -16.37 -15.84
C LEU A 183 11.03 -17.88 -16.10
N LEU A 184 9.98 -18.64 -16.42
CA LEU A 184 10.09 -20.08 -16.71
C LEU A 184 10.79 -20.35 -18.05
N ASN A 185 10.56 -19.50 -19.06
CA ASN A 185 11.14 -19.66 -20.39
C ASN A 185 12.63 -19.30 -20.42
N GLU A 186 13.00 -18.22 -19.75
CA GLU A 186 14.34 -17.61 -19.84
C GLU A 186 15.21 -17.89 -18.62
N GLY A 187 14.64 -18.12 -17.44
CA GLY A 187 15.35 -18.24 -16.15
C GLY A 187 15.62 -16.89 -15.49
N PHE A 188 16.25 -16.92 -14.31
CA PHE A 188 16.60 -15.74 -13.53
C PHE A 188 18.04 -15.26 -13.84
N ASN A 189 18.23 -14.41 -14.85
CA ASN A 189 19.54 -14.06 -15.42
C ASN A 189 19.59 -12.64 -16.01
N GLY A 190 20.68 -12.30 -16.71
CA GLY A 190 20.80 -11.08 -17.51
C GLY A 190 21.15 -9.83 -16.70
N VAL A 191 21.66 -10.00 -15.48
CA VAL A 191 22.10 -8.88 -14.63
C VAL A 191 23.61 -8.98 -14.39
N ARG A 192 24.32 -7.97 -14.91
CA ARG A 192 25.79 -7.91 -14.86
C ARG A 192 26.33 -8.05 -13.44
N ALA A 193 27.35 -8.88 -13.28
CA ALA A 193 28.06 -9.13 -12.02
C ALA A 193 27.18 -9.70 -10.89
N ARG A 194 26.03 -10.30 -11.25
CA ARG A 194 25.20 -11.09 -10.34
C ARG A 194 25.19 -12.55 -10.77
N VAL A 195 24.81 -13.43 -9.85
CA VAL A 195 24.63 -14.85 -10.14
C VAL A 195 23.38 -15.00 -11.00
N GLU A 196 23.47 -15.89 -12.00
CA GLU A 196 22.39 -16.16 -12.95
C GLU A 196 21.99 -17.63 -12.91
N SER A 197 20.71 -17.92 -13.12
CA SER A 197 20.19 -19.27 -13.31
C SER A 197 19.78 -19.51 -14.76
N LYS A 198 19.91 -20.78 -15.18
CA LYS A 198 19.27 -21.26 -16.40
C LYS A 198 17.76 -21.39 -16.15
N PRO A 199 16.92 -21.36 -17.21
CA PRO A 199 15.50 -21.60 -17.05
C PRO A 199 15.24 -22.98 -16.41
N PRO A 200 14.29 -23.08 -15.47
CA PRO A 200 14.07 -24.28 -14.68
C PRO A 200 13.74 -25.48 -15.55
N SER A 201 14.15 -26.67 -15.13
CA SER A 201 13.81 -27.95 -15.78
C SER A 201 12.76 -28.73 -15.03
N HIS A 202 12.66 -28.47 -13.72
CA HIS A 202 11.91 -29.24 -12.74
C HIS A 202 11.04 -28.33 -11.87
N PHE A 203 9.95 -28.86 -11.33
CA PHE A 203 8.97 -28.13 -10.52
C PHE A 203 9.60 -27.40 -9.32
N ARG A 204 10.49 -28.09 -8.59
CA ARG A 204 11.20 -27.50 -7.45
C ARG A 204 12.14 -26.37 -7.86
N GLU A 205 12.80 -26.48 -9.02
CA GLU A 205 13.66 -25.42 -9.55
C GLU A 205 12.83 -24.19 -9.90
N ALA A 206 11.65 -24.38 -10.51
CA ALA A 206 10.73 -23.30 -10.84
C ALA A 206 10.30 -22.53 -9.57
N LEU A 207 9.81 -23.24 -8.55
CA LEU A 207 9.42 -22.63 -7.27
C LEU A 207 10.58 -21.90 -6.57
N GLY A 208 11.77 -22.49 -6.58
CA GLY A 208 12.96 -21.86 -6.01
C GLY A 208 13.36 -20.57 -6.73
N GLN A 209 13.31 -20.55 -8.06
CA GLN A 209 13.56 -19.35 -8.84
C GLN A 209 12.48 -18.28 -8.61
N MET A 210 11.21 -18.67 -8.49
CA MET A 210 10.11 -17.74 -8.17
C MET A 210 10.28 -17.08 -6.81
N ALA A 211 10.62 -17.85 -5.77
CA ALA A 211 10.85 -17.30 -4.43
C ALA A 211 12.02 -16.30 -4.42
N ASN A 212 13.14 -16.65 -5.07
CA ASN A 212 14.30 -15.76 -5.20
C ASN A 212 13.95 -14.48 -5.99
N PHE A 213 13.17 -14.63 -7.07
CA PHE A 213 12.75 -13.53 -7.92
C PHE A 213 11.90 -12.52 -7.14
N LEU A 214 10.85 -12.99 -6.46
CA LEU A 214 9.96 -12.14 -5.65
C LEU A 214 10.71 -11.49 -4.48
N GLY A 215 11.58 -12.25 -3.80
CA GLY A 215 12.37 -11.73 -2.68
C GLY A 215 13.38 -10.65 -3.09
N ILE A 216 13.98 -10.75 -4.29
CA ILE A 216 14.89 -9.72 -4.80
C ILE A 216 14.12 -8.48 -5.26
N LEU A 217 13.01 -8.66 -5.98
CA LEU A 217 12.25 -7.53 -6.53
C LEU A 217 11.50 -6.71 -5.48
N GLN A 218 11.25 -7.26 -4.30
CA GLN A 218 10.85 -6.48 -3.11
C GLN A 218 11.83 -5.33 -2.79
N SER A 219 13.09 -5.40 -3.25
CA SER A 219 14.06 -4.31 -3.05
C SER A 219 14.09 -3.26 -4.16
N GLU A 220 13.39 -3.50 -5.28
CA GLU A 220 13.30 -2.56 -6.41
C GLU A 220 11.90 -1.93 -6.56
N TRP A 221 10.95 -2.33 -5.70
CA TRP A 221 9.56 -1.88 -5.66
C TRP A 221 9.07 -1.81 -4.22
N ALA A 222 8.18 -0.88 -3.90
CA ALA A 222 7.75 -0.67 -2.52
C ALA A 222 6.61 -1.61 -2.09
N GLY A 223 5.70 -1.92 -3.00
CA GLY A 223 4.47 -2.66 -2.77
C GLY A 223 4.50 -4.08 -3.34
N ALA A 224 3.31 -4.63 -3.59
CA ALA A 224 3.14 -6.04 -3.90
C ALA A 224 3.80 -6.47 -5.22
N GLN A 225 4.35 -7.69 -5.19
CA GLN A 225 4.94 -8.39 -6.33
C GLN A 225 4.06 -9.59 -6.68
N ALA A 226 3.56 -9.67 -7.91
CA ALA A 226 2.55 -10.65 -8.28
C ALA A 226 2.96 -11.57 -9.43
N PHE A 227 2.53 -12.83 -9.36
CA PHE A 227 2.50 -13.76 -10.50
C PHE A 227 1.06 -14.18 -10.80
N SER A 228 0.69 -14.16 -12.07
CA SER A 228 -0.60 -14.69 -12.52
C SER A 228 -0.49 -16.11 -13.07
N SER A 229 -1.62 -16.81 -13.11
CA SER A 229 -1.73 -18.17 -13.66
C SER A 229 -0.72 -19.15 -13.05
N PHE A 230 -0.54 -19.07 -11.73
CA PHE A 230 0.46 -19.82 -10.98
C PHE A 230 0.30 -21.33 -11.16
N ASP A 231 -0.93 -21.83 -11.01
CA ASP A 231 -1.28 -23.23 -11.17
C ASP A 231 -1.15 -23.68 -12.63
N THR A 232 -1.68 -22.91 -13.58
CA THR A 232 -1.60 -23.22 -15.02
C THR A 232 -0.16 -23.31 -15.51
N TYR A 233 0.71 -22.35 -15.15
CA TYR A 233 2.09 -22.32 -15.63
C TYR A 233 3.00 -23.39 -15.03
N LEU A 234 2.72 -23.82 -13.79
CA LEU A 234 3.52 -24.82 -13.10
C LEU A 234 3.06 -26.27 -13.35
N ALA A 235 1.80 -26.48 -13.73
CA ALA A 235 1.23 -27.80 -13.98
C ALA A 235 2.03 -28.68 -14.97
N PRO A 236 2.56 -28.16 -16.10
CA PRO A 236 3.41 -28.94 -17.00
C PRO A 236 4.67 -29.52 -16.33
N TYR A 237 5.25 -28.83 -15.34
CA TYR A 237 6.44 -29.30 -14.63
C TYR A 237 6.11 -30.46 -13.69
N VAL A 238 4.94 -30.45 -13.06
CA VAL A 238 4.44 -31.56 -12.23
C VAL A 238 4.25 -32.81 -13.08
N PHE A 239 3.65 -32.66 -14.28
CA PHE A 239 3.47 -33.77 -15.21
C PHE A 239 4.81 -34.33 -15.69
N LYS A 240 5.72 -33.44 -16.12
CA LYS A 240 7.05 -33.80 -16.62
C LYS A 240 7.88 -34.55 -15.58
N ASP A 241 7.83 -34.12 -14.33
CA ASP A 241 8.57 -34.73 -13.24
C ASP A 241 7.86 -35.96 -12.66
N GLN A 242 6.65 -36.28 -13.15
CA GLN A 242 5.80 -37.39 -12.70
C GLN A 242 5.55 -37.38 -11.18
N LEU A 243 5.39 -36.19 -10.61
CA LEU A 243 5.33 -36.02 -9.17
C LEU A 243 4.05 -36.59 -8.57
N SER A 244 4.21 -37.20 -7.41
CA SER A 244 3.10 -37.51 -6.52
C SER A 244 2.58 -36.26 -5.81
N TYR A 245 1.36 -36.35 -5.28
CA TYR A 245 0.79 -35.28 -4.46
C TYR A 245 1.68 -34.89 -3.27
N GLU A 246 2.30 -35.87 -2.61
CA GLU A 246 3.19 -35.61 -1.47
C GLU A 246 4.42 -34.78 -1.86
N GLU A 247 4.97 -35.01 -3.06
CA GLU A 247 6.12 -34.25 -3.56
C GLU A 247 5.73 -32.83 -3.95
N VAL A 248 4.57 -32.65 -4.57
CA VAL A 248 4.01 -31.32 -4.86
C VAL A 248 3.74 -30.57 -3.56
N LEU A 249 3.13 -31.21 -2.56
CA LEU A 249 2.88 -30.63 -1.23
C LEU A 249 4.18 -30.17 -0.57
N LYS A 250 5.23 -31.00 -0.58
CA LYS A 250 6.56 -30.62 -0.05
C LYS A 250 7.15 -29.43 -0.80
N GLY A 251 7.01 -29.39 -2.13
CA GLY A 251 7.49 -28.28 -2.95
C GLY A 251 6.77 -26.97 -2.63
N ILE A 252 5.44 -26.98 -2.62
CA ILE A 252 4.61 -25.81 -2.31
C ILE A 252 4.83 -25.34 -0.87
N ARG A 253 4.94 -26.25 0.11
CA ARG A 253 5.27 -25.89 1.49
C ARG A 253 6.58 -25.13 1.59
N SER A 254 7.62 -25.64 0.94
CA SER A 254 8.92 -24.95 0.92
C SER A 254 8.81 -23.57 0.27
N PHE A 255 8.01 -23.41 -0.77
CA PHE A 255 7.78 -22.11 -1.43
C PHE A 255 7.07 -21.14 -0.49
N VAL A 256 5.97 -21.53 0.13
CA VAL A 256 5.21 -20.69 1.09
C VAL A 256 6.09 -20.30 2.27
N TYR A 257 6.85 -21.22 2.85
CA TYR A 257 7.70 -20.92 4.01
C TYR A 257 8.77 -19.89 3.64
N ASN A 258 9.41 -20.03 2.47
CA ASN A 258 10.42 -19.08 2.01
C ASN A 258 9.87 -17.66 1.78
N LEU A 259 8.57 -17.51 1.49
CA LEU A 259 7.93 -16.21 1.31
C LEU A 259 7.41 -15.59 2.61
N ASN A 260 7.31 -16.35 3.70
CA ASN A 260 6.80 -15.85 4.99
C ASN A 260 7.87 -15.71 6.08
N VAL A 261 9.08 -16.23 5.86
CA VAL A 261 10.19 -15.99 6.78
C VAL A 261 10.88 -14.67 6.39
N PRO A 262 10.79 -13.62 7.23
CA PRO A 262 11.34 -12.31 6.89
C PRO A 262 12.87 -12.37 6.80
N ALA A 263 13.40 -11.84 5.70
CA ALA A 263 14.84 -11.75 5.47
C ALA A 263 15.42 -10.43 6.03
N ARG A 264 16.49 -9.93 5.41
CA ARG A 264 17.34 -8.81 5.87
C ARG A 264 16.60 -7.49 6.15
N TRP A 265 15.39 -7.30 5.61
CA TRP A 265 14.60 -6.09 5.73
C TRP A 265 13.55 -6.17 6.86
N GLY A 266 13.47 -7.28 7.60
CA GLY A 266 12.57 -7.42 8.75
C GLY A 266 11.09 -7.50 8.40
N GLN A 267 10.77 -7.63 7.11
CA GLN A 267 9.43 -7.84 6.57
C GLN A 267 9.48 -8.93 5.48
N SER A 268 8.50 -9.81 5.47
CA SER A 268 8.29 -10.78 4.40
C SER A 268 7.85 -10.07 3.10
N PRO A 269 8.25 -10.57 1.92
CA PRO A 269 7.87 -9.96 0.66
C PRO A 269 6.35 -9.94 0.48
N PHE A 270 5.80 -8.76 0.24
CA PHE A 270 4.39 -8.62 -0.10
C PHE A 270 4.16 -9.28 -1.47
N THR A 271 3.57 -10.48 -1.46
CA THR A 271 3.42 -11.28 -2.67
C THR A 271 1.98 -11.73 -2.90
N ASN A 272 1.60 -11.81 -4.16
CA ASN A 272 0.28 -12.27 -4.59
C ASN A 272 0.43 -13.32 -5.69
N ILE A 273 -0.42 -14.35 -5.68
CA ILE A 273 -0.53 -15.29 -6.78
C ILE A 273 -1.98 -15.38 -7.26
N THR A 274 -2.17 -15.51 -8.56
CA THR A 274 -3.49 -15.84 -9.13
C THR A 274 -3.56 -17.33 -9.43
N LEU A 275 -4.61 -17.97 -8.93
CA LEU A 275 -5.00 -19.35 -9.22
C LEU A 275 -6.16 -19.29 -10.21
N ASP A 276 -5.93 -19.85 -11.42
CA ASP A 276 -6.94 -19.84 -12.47
C ASP A 276 -8.07 -20.85 -12.16
N TRP A 277 -7.72 -21.95 -11.48
CA TRP A 277 -8.61 -23.06 -11.10
C TRP A 277 -9.14 -23.90 -12.27
N VAL A 278 -9.56 -23.23 -13.35
CA VAL A 278 -9.90 -23.78 -14.66
C VAL A 278 -8.89 -23.26 -15.67
N VAL A 279 -8.49 -24.08 -16.65
CA VAL A 279 -7.52 -23.66 -17.67
C VAL A 279 -8.09 -22.47 -18.45
N PRO A 280 -7.45 -21.30 -18.43
CA PRO A 280 -7.97 -20.11 -19.11
C PRO A 280 -8.07 -20.33 -20.62
N GLU A 281 -9.12 -19.80 -21.25
CA GLU A 281 -9.37 -19.94 -22.69
C GLU A 281 -8.18 -19.45 -23.54
N ASP A 282 -7.57 -18.32 -23.15
CA ASP A 282 -6.44 -17.72 -23.86
C ASP A 282 -5.14 -18.51 -23.69
N LEU A 283 -5.03 -19.37 -22.66
CA LEU A 283 -3.88 -20.26 -22.45
C LEU A 283 -4.10 -21.68 -22.97
N ARG A 284 -5.36 -22.11 -23.13
CA ARG A 284 -5.72 -23.50 -23.40
C ARG A 284 -4.91 -24.14 -24.54
N GLU A 285 -4.80 -23.43 -25.65
CA GLU A 285 -4.10 -23.88 -26.87
C GLU A 285 -2.60 -23.53 -26.89
N GLN A 286 -2.10 -22.77 -25.92
CA GLN A 286 -0.70 -22.40 -25.87
C GLN A 286 0.17 -23.55 -25.36
N ILE A 287 1.40 -23.63 -25.87
CA ILE A 287 2.38 -24.62 -25.43
C ILE A 287 3.21 -24.13 -24.24
N PRO A 288 3.55 -25.02 -23.30
CA PRO A 288 4.54 -24.72 -22.27
C PRO A 288 5.93 -24.60 -22.90
N THR A 289 6.64 -23.53 -22.57
CA THR A 289 7.90 -23.15 -23.25
C THR A 289 9.10 -23.09 -22.32
N LYS A 290 10.25 -23.48 -22.87
CA LYS A 290 11.58 -23.32 -22.27
C LYS A 290 12.58 -22.99 -23.36
N LYS A 291 13.25 -21.82 -23.28
CA LYS A 291 14.12 -21.28 -24.33
C LYS A 291 13.46 -21.25 -25.70
N ASP A 292 12.20 -20.80 -25.73
CA ASP A 292 11.37 -20.70 -26.93
C ASP A 292 11.11 -22.03 -27.65
N GLN A 293 11.37 -23.15 -26.98
CA GLN A 293 11.06 -24.50 -27.42
C GLN A 293 9.98 -25.10 -26.53
N HIS A 294 9.31 -26.14 -27.01
CA HIS A 294 8.36 -26.89 -26.19
C HIS A 294 9.09 -27.47 -24.97
N LEU A 295 8.49 -27.36 -23.78
CA LEU A 295 9.07 -27.85 -22.52
C LEU A 295 9.46 -29.35 -22.60
N PHE A 296 8.78 -30.09 -23.49
CA PHE A 296 8.93 -31.51 -23.70
C PHE A 296 9.71 -31.92 -24.97
N SER A 297 10.26 -31.00 -25.76
CA SER A 297 10.94 -31.32 -27.03
C SER A 297 12.06 -32.37 -26.92
N ASN A 298 12.72 -32.44 -25.75
CA ASN A 298 13.83 -33.36 -25.51
C ASN A 298 13.48 -34.49 -24.52
N VAL A 299 12.18 -34.72 -24.27
CA VAL A 299 11.72 -35.74 -23.30
C VAL A 299 11.42 -37.04 -24.05
N GLN A 300 12.22 -38.09 -23.76
CA GLN A 300 12.10 -39.41 -24.39
C GLN A 300 11.46 -40.47 -23.50
N ASP A 301 10.82 -40.08 -22.40
CA ASP A 301 10.21 -40.99 -21.44
C ASP A 301 8.94 -41.66 -22.02
N GLU A 302 8.95 -42.99 -22.11
CA GLU A 302 7.85 -43.78 -22.67
C GLU A 302 6.56 -43.72 -21.83
N ILE A 303 6.67 -43.60 -20.50
CA ILE A 303 5.50 -43.46 -19.61
C ILE A 303 4.83 -42.12 -19.87
N LEU A 304 5.61 -41.05 -20.01
CA LEU A 304 5.07 -39.73 -20.35
C LEU A 304 4.41 -39.71 -21.73
N LYS A 305 4.99 -40.38 -22.73
CA LYS A 305 4.37 -40.52 -24.05
C LYS A 305 3.02 -41.23 -23.99
N GLN A 306 2.94 -42.33 -23.24
CA GLN A 306 1.67 -43.06 -23.05
C GLN A 306 0.61 -42.18 -22.36
N LYS A 307 1.01 -41.44 -21.31
CA LYS A 307 0.11 -40.49 -20.64
C LYS A 307 -0.34 -39.36 -21.57
N ALA A 308 0.56 -38.82 -22.39
CA ALA A 308 0.24 -37.80 -23.38
C ALA A 308 -0.78 -38.30 -24.42
N GLN A 309 -0.59 -39.52 -24.92
CA GLN A 309 -1.52 -40.18 -25.83
C GLN A 309 -2.89 -40.42 -25.20
N ALA A 310 -2.92 -40.85 -23.94
CA ALA A 310 -4.17 -41.00 -23.19
C ALA A 310 -4.93 -39.67 -23.01
N ARG A 311 -4.21 -38.54 -23.05
CA ARG A 311 -4.76 -37.17 -23.02
C ARG A 311 -5.07 -36.61 -24.42
N GLY A 312 -4.94 -37.41 -25.48
CA GLY A 312 -5.30 -37.03 -26.85
C GLY A 312 -4.19 -36.41 -27.68
N ALA A 313 -2.97 -36.25 -27.14
CA ALA A 313 -1.82 -35.71 -27.88
C ALA A 313 -1.07 -36.83 -28.62
N LYS A 314 -0.79 -36.67 -29.92
CA LYS A 314 -0.08 -37.68 -30.72
C LYS A 314 1.42 -37.68 -30.45
N SER A 315 1.95 -36.54 -30.00
CA SER A 315 3.34 -36.37 -29.61
C SER A 315 3.45 -35.51 -28.34
N MET A 316 4.60 -35.59 -27.67
CA MET A 316 4.88 -34.76 -26.49
C MET A 316 4.86 -33.25 -26.80
N GLU A 317 5.11 -32.84 -28.05
CA GLU A 317 5.12 -31.45 -28.49
C GLU A 317 3.73 -30.92 -28.88
N GLU A 318 2.72 -31.78 -28.92
CA GLU A 318 1.30 -31.38 -29.09
C GLU A 318 0.63 -31.03 -27.74
N LEU A 319 1.31 -31.22 -26.61
CA LEU A 319 0.76 -30.94 -25.29
C LEU A 319 0.68 -29.43 -25.00
N THR A 320 -0.51 -28.87 -25.11
CA THR A 320 -0.84 -27.50 -24.64
C THR A 320 -1.31 -27.48 -23.18
N TYR A 321 -1.50 -26.28 -22.60
CA TYR A 321 -1.92 -26.11 -21.20
C TYR A 321 -3.23 -26.85 -20.83
N GLN A 322 -4.14 -27.04 -21.79
CA GLN A 322 -5.39 -27.78 -21.57
C GLN A 322 -5.20 -29.21 -21.04
N HIS A 323 -4.07 -29.83 -21.35
CA HIS A 323 -3.80 -31.22 -21.01
C HIS A 323 -3.33 -31.41 -19.56
N PHE A 324 -3.16 -30.34 -18.77
CA PHE A 324 -2.55 -30.42 -17.44
C PHE A 324 -3.50 -30.06 -16.27
N LYS A 325 -4.82 -30.19 -16.48
CA LYS A 325 -5.81 -29.89 -15.43
C LYS A 325 -5.62 -30.72 -14.15
N GLU A 326 -5.25 -32.00 -14.29
CA GLU A 326 -4.99 -32.89 -13.14
C GLU A 326 -3.83 -32.37 -12.28
N GLU A 327 -2.79 -31.83 -12.92
CA GLU A 327 -1.64 -31.26 -12.22
C GLU A 327 -1.93 -29.89 -11.61
N MET A 328 -2.73 -29.04 -12.28
CA MET A 328 -3.25 -27.81 -11.68
C MET A 328 -4.02 -28.12 -10.39
N ASP A 329 -4.87 -29.15 -10.44
CA ASP A 329 -5.62 -29.62 -9.27
C ASP A 329 -4.70 -30.10 -8.14
N MET A 330 -3.59 -30.75 -8.47
CA MET A 330 -2.61 -31.17 -7.48
C MET A 330 -1.93 -29.98 -6.80
N ILE A 331 -1.59 -28.94 -7.57
CA ILE A 331 -1.00 -27.69 -7.07
C ILE A 331 -1.98 -26.94 -6.17
N ASN A 332 -3.22 -26.75 -6.64
CA ASN A 332 -4.27 -26.05 -5.89
C ASN A 332 -4.55 -26.74 -4.55
N LYS A 333 -4.69 -28.07 -4.56
CA LYS A 333 -4.85 -28.86 -3.34
C LYS A 333 -3.66 -28.71 -2.39
N ALA A 334 -2.44 -28.81 -2.89
CA ALA A 334 -1.23 -28.65 -2.10
C ALA A 334 -1.13 -27.27 -1.46
N TYR A 335 -1.45 -26.22 -2.22
CA TYR A 335 -1.43 -24.84 -1.76
C TYR A 335 -2.41 -24.60 -0.62
N TYR A 336 -3.69 -24.95 -0.81
CA TYR A 336 -4.70 -24.78 0.22
C TYR A 336 -4.48 -25.67 1.44
N THR A 337 -3.84 -26.82 1.29
CA THR A 337 -3.42 -27.65 2.43
C THR A 337 -2.43 -26.87 3.30
N VAL A 338 -1.36 -26.31 2.72
CA VAL A 338 -0.35 -25.52 3.46
C VAL A 338 -0.97 -24.27 4.10
N MET A 339 -1.81 -23.54 3.36
CA MET A 339 -2.46 -22.32 3.88
C MET A 339 -3.47 -22.61 4.99
N THR A 340 -4.02 -23.82 5.09
CA THR A 340 -4.99 -24.22 6.14
C THR A 340 -4.31 -24.76 7.39
N GLU A 341 -3.18 -25.43 7.22
CA GLU A 341 -2.35 -25.94 8.31
C GLU A 341 -1.68 -24.80 9.07
N GLY A 342 -1.18 -23.78 8.37
CA GLY A 342 -0.43 -22.67 8.96
C GLY A 342 1.02 -23.03 9.29
N ASP A 343 1.64 -22.20 10.12
CA ASP A 343 3.00 -22.38 10.61
C ASP A 343 3.10 -23.51 11.66
N ALA A 344 4.25 -23.61 12.34
CA ALA A 344 4.48 -24.65 13.35
C ALA A 344 3.47 -24.61 14.53
N ASN A 345 2.83 -23.46 14.77
CA ASN A 345 1.84 -23.25 15.83
C ASN A 345 0.41 -23.16 15.26
N GLY A 346 0.23 -23.37 13.96
CA GLY A 346 -1.05 -23.22 13.28
C GLY A 346 -1.44 -21.76 13.00
N GLN A 347 -0.49 -20.82 13.11
CA GLN A 347 -0.72 -19.44 12.70
C GLN A 347 -0.83 -19.38 11.17
N PRO A 348 -1.84 -18.69 10.61
CA PRO A 348 -1.98 -18.58 9.17
C PRO A 348 -0.80 -17.88 8.52
N PHE A 349 -0.42 -18.34 7.32
CA PHE A 349 0.50 -17.58 6.48
C PHE A 349 -0.21 -16.39 5.83
N THR A 350 0.47 -15.25 5.81
CA THR A 350 -0.03 -14.05 5.13
C THR A 350 0.24 -14.10 3.62
N PHE A 351 1.36 -14.69 3.22
CA PHE A 351 1.84 -14.65 1.84
C PHE A 351 2.05 -16.05 1.22
N PRO A 352 2.08 -16.17 -0.12
CA PRO A 352 1.51 -15.19 -1.03
C PRO A 352 -0.02 -15.11 -0.83
N ILE A 353 -0.63 -13.96 -1.11
CA ILE A 353 -2.08 -13.83 -1.06
C ILE A 353 -2.68 -14.54 -2.29
N PRO A 354 -3.59 -15.53 -2.11
CA PRO A 354 -4.23 -16.19 -3.24
C PRO A 354 -5.42 -15.38 -3.77
N THR A 355 -5.37 -15.05 -5.06
CA THR A 355 -6.53 -14.60 -5.84
C THR A 355 -7.08 -15.77 -6.64
N VAL A 356 -8.37 -16.07 -6.49
CA VAL A 356 -9.04 -17.18 -7.21
C VAL A 356 -10.00 -16.61 -8.23
N ASN A 357 -9.85 -17.02 -9.49
CA ASN A 357 -10.75 -16.64 -10.56
C ASN A 357 -12.03 -17.47 -10.50
N ILE A 358 -13.19 -16.82 -10.33
CA ILE A 358 -14.50 -17.47 -10.35
C ILE A 358 -15.18 -17.14 -11.67
N THR A 359 -15.07 -18.05 -12.63
CA THR A 359 -15.66 -17.98 -13.98
C THR A 359 -16.96 -18.78 -14.07
N GLU A 360 -17.71 -18.62 -15.17
CA GLU A 360 -18.98 -19.32 -15.37
C GLU A 360 -18.83 -20.86 -15.42
N ASP A 361 -17.67 -21.34 -15.87
CA ASP A 361 -17.30 -22.76 -15.95
C ASP A 361 -16.65 -23.30 -14.66
N PHE A 362 -16.60 -22.50 -13.59
CA PHE A 362 -16.10 -22.95 -12.30
C PHE A 362 -16.97 -24.08 -11.72
N ASP A 363 -16.39 -25.26 -11.55
CA ASP A 363 -17.06 -26.42 -10.95
C ASP A 363 -17.13 -26.27 -9.42
N TRP A 364 -18.27 -25.75 -8.93
CA TRP A 364 -18.53 -25.54 -7.51
C TRP A 364 -18.39 -26.78 -6.64
N HIS A 365 -18.61 -27.98 -7.19
CA HIS A 365 -18.50 -29.26 -6.46
C HIS A 365 -17.37 -30.13 -7.02
N GLY A 366 -16.38 -29.51 -7.65
CA GLY A 366 -15.19 -30.17 -8.14
C GLY A 366 -14.33 -30.75 -7.02
N LYS A 367 -13.45 -31.68 -7.39
CA LYS A 367 -12.62 -32.49 -6.47
C LYS A 367 -11.87 -31.70 -5.39
N ASN A 368 -11.49 -30.46 -5.66
CA ASN A 368 -10.70 -29.61 -4.77
C ASN A 368 -11.45 -28.39 -4.21
N THR A 369 -12.73 -28.20 -4.52
CA THR A 369 -13.41 -26.99 -4.04
C THR A 369 -13.71 -27.05 -2.55
N ASP A 370 -13.90 -28.24 -1.98
CA ASP A 370 -14.09 -28.40 -0.53
C ASP A 370 -12.91 -27.81 0.27
N ILE A 371 -11.67 -28.07 -0.12
CA ILE A 371 -10.49 -27.54 0.60
C ILE A 371 -10.34 -26.02 0.46
N LEU A 372 -10.71 -25.44 -0.69
CA LEU A 372 -10.75 -23.99 -0.89
C LEU A 372 -11.76 -23.33 0.06
N PHE A 373 -12.99 -23.86 0.11
CA PHE A 373 -14.03 -23.28 0.95
C PHE A 373 -13.86 -23.62 2.43
N GLU A 374 -13.22 -24.74 2.78
CA GLU A 374 -12.81 -25.02 4.17
C GLU A 374 -11.75 -24.01 4.64
N ASN A 375 -10.74 -23.73 3.82
CA ASN A 375 -9.75 -22.70 4.12
C ASN A 375 -10.42 -21.32 4.24
N THR A 376 -11.29 -20.97 3.30
CA THR A 376 -12.00 -19.68 3.32
C THR A 376 -12.88 -19.53 4.55
N ALA A 377 -13.63 -20.57 4.93
CA ALA A 377 -14.47 -20.58 6.12
C ALA A 377 -13.67 -20.40 7.41
N LYS A 378 -12.47 -21.02 7.49
CA LYS A 378 -11.62 -21.05 8.69
C LYS A 378 -10.68 -19.84 8.80
N ILE A 379 -10.02 -19.47 7.71
CA ILE A 379 -8.88 -18.54 7.69
C ILE A 379 -9.19 -17.27 6.89
N GLY A 380 -10.05 -17.37 5.86
CA GLY A 380 -10.37 -16.22 5.00
C GLY A 380 -9.21 -15.77 4.11
N SER A 381 -8.32 -16.69 3.70
CA SER A 381 -7.09 -16.31 2.98
C SER A 381 -7.34 -15.78 1.56
N SER A 382 -8.45 -16.16 0.93
CA SER A 382 -8.65 -15.99 -0.52
C SER A 382 -9.39 -14.72 -0.87
N TYR A 383 -8.91 -14.08 -1.94
CA TYR A 383 -9.64 -13.04 -2.66
C TYR A 383 -10.30 -13.69 -3.87
N PHE A 384 -11.61 -13.54 -3.98
CA PHE A 384 -12.36 -14.10 -5.09
C PHE A 384 -12.60 -13.02 -6.12
N GLN A 385 -12.12 -13.27 -7.33
CA GLN A 385 -12.37 -12.42 -8.48
C GLN A 385 -13.65 -12.88 -9.17
N ASN A 386 -14.62 -11.98 -9.26
CA ASN A 386 -15.93 -12.26 -9.82
C ASN A 386 -15.91 -12.09 -11.34
N PHE A 387 -16.05 -13.19 -12.07
CA PHE A 387 -16.30 -13.19 -13.51
C PHE A 387 -17.68 -13.80 -13.87
N ILE A 388 -18.61 -13.84 -12.92
CA ILE A 388 -19.99 -14.30 -13.14
C ILE A 388 -20.93 -13.09 -13.14
N GLY A 389 -21.26 -12.56 -11.96
CA GLY A 389 -22.20 -11.46 -11.80
C GLY A 389 -21.68 -10.14 -12.36
N SER A 390 -20.36 -9.93 -12.29
CA SER A 390 -19.72 -8.73 -12.84
C SER A 390 -19.93 -8.57 -14.35
N GLN A 391 -20.09 -9.67 -15.09
CA GLN A 391 -20.17 -9.69 -16.56
C GLN A 391 -21.49 -9.16 -17.11
N TYR A 392 -22.49 -8.99 -16.26
CA TYR A 392 -23.84 -8.65 -16.68
C TYR A 392 -24.42 -7.52 -15.85
N THR A 393 -25.33 -6.78 -16.45
CA THR A 393 -26.18 -5.78 -15.79
C THR A 393 -27.60 -5.95 -16.30
N TYR A 394 -28.54 -5.18 -15.75
CA TYR A 394 -29.93 -5.18 -16.20
C TYR A 394 -30.22 -3.87 -16.96
N ASP A 395 -30.98 -3.95 -18.04
CA ASP A 395 -31.52 -2.78 -18.74
C ASP A 395 -32.74 -2.19 -17.99
N GLU A 396 -33.28 -1.07 -18.49
CA GLU A 396 -34.46 -0.40 -17.91
C GLU A 396 -35.72 -1.30 -17.93
N GLU A 397 -35.75 -2.33 -18.78
CA GLU A 397 -36.83 -3.30 -18.91
C GLU A 397 -36.61 -4.55 -18.02
N GLY A 398 -35.49 -4.61 -17.31
CA GLY A 398 -35.11 -5.72 -16.42
C GLY A 398 -34.49 -6.92 -17.12
N ASN A 399 -34.11 -6.82 -18.41
CA ASN A 399 -33.42 -7.88 -19.12
C ASN A 399 -31.94 -7.89 -18.77
N LYS A 400 -31.39 -9.10 -18.60
CA LYS A 400 -29.96 -9.30 -18.36
C LYS A 400 -29.18 -9.03 -19.65
N ILE A 401 -28.36 -7.98 -19.64
CA ILE A 401 -27.48 -7.57 -20.73
C ILE A 401 -26.01 -7.69 -20.31
N GLU A 402 -25.10 -7.75 -21.28
CA GLU A 402 -23.66 -7.73 -21.00
C GLU A 402 -23.26 -6.38 -20.40
N ASN A 403 -22.49 -6.39 -19.33
CA ASN A 403 -22.01 -5.17 -18.70
C ASN A 403 -20.84 -4.62 -19.53
N PRO A 404 -21.01 -3.47 -20.22
CA PRO A 404 -19.98 -2.91 -21.09
C PRO A 404 -18.78 -2.35 -20.30
N LEU A 405 -18.88 -2.26 -18.98
CA LEU A 405 -17.80 -1.85 -18.08
C LEU A 405 -17.10 -3.05 -17.42
N ALA A 406 -17.62 -4.27 -17.61
CA ALA A 406 -17.05 -5.47 -17.03
C ALA A 406 -15.82 -5.97 -17.77
N TYR A 407 -14.88 -6.51 -17.01
CA TYR A 407 -13.67 -7.10 -17.54
C TYR A 407 -13.90 -8.56 -17.91
N LYS A 408 -13.42 -8.97 -19.08
CA LYS A 408 -13.48 -10.38 -19.48
C LYS A 408 -12.39 -11.22 -18.80
N PRO A 409 -12.63 -12.51 -18.53
CA PRO A 409 -11.64 -13.41 -17.91
C PRO A 409 -10.28 -13.46 -18.62
N ASN A 410 -10.29 -13.45 -19.96
CA ASN A 410 -9.10 -13.46 -20.81
C ASN A 410 -8.34 -12.12 -20.87
N ALA A 411 -8.88 -11.10 -20.21
CA ALA A 411 -8.46 -9.72 -20.34
C ALA A 411 -7.66 -9.25 -19.11
N VAL A 412 -8.00 -9.77 -17.93
CA VAL A 412 -7.42 -9.32 -16.66
C VAL A 412 -6.71 -10.48 -15.96
N ARG A 413 -5.40 -10.35 -15.88
CA ARG A 413 -4.55 -11.14 -14.99
C ARG A 413 -4.12 -10.20 -13.87
N SER A 414 -4.73 -10.36 -12.71
CA SER A 414 -4.64 -9.36 -11.65
C SER A 414 -3.28 -9.34 -11.00
N MET A 415 -2.65 -8.16 -11.01
CA MET A 415 -1.20 -8.05 -10.87
C MET A 415 -0.74 -7.00 -9.84
N CYS A 416 -1.50 -6.89 -8.75
CA CYS A 416 -1.11 -6.38 -7.43
C CYS A 416 -2.38 -6.18 -6.63
N CYS A 417 -2.54 -6.89 -5.51
CA CYS A 417 -3.58 -6.85 -4.45
C CYS A 417 -5.05 -6.60 -4.80
N ARG A 418 -5.36 -5.63 -5.66
CA ARG A 418 -6.70 -5.19 -6.05
C ARG A 418 -6.74 -4.63 -7.49
N LEU A 419 -5.60 -4.25 -8.10
CA LEU A 419 -5.52 -3.44 -9.32
C LEU A 419 -6.29 -4.02 -10.52
N GLN A 420 -7.16 -3.20 -11.12
CA GLN A 420 -7.89 -3.48 -12.35
C GLN A 420 -7.35 -2.67 -13.54
N LEU A 421 -7.47 -3.22 -14.74
CA LEU A 421 -6.93 -2.67 -15.99
C LEU A 421 -8.04 -2.42 -17.01
N ASP A 422 -8.26 -1.16 -17.41
CA ASP A 422 -9.07 -0.87 -18.61
C ASP A 422 -8.27 -1.11 -19.89
N LEU A 423 -8.55 -2.24 -20.53
CA LEU A 423 -7.84 -2.69 -21.73
C LEU A 423 -8.24 -1.92 -22.98
N ARG A 424 -9.37 -1.20 -23.00
CA ARG A 424 -9.72 -0.34 -24.15
C ARG A 424 -8.65 0.72 -24.36
N GLU A 425 -8.07 1.23 -23.29
CA GLU A 425 -6.99 2.22 -23.32
C GLU A 425 -5.64 1.61 -23.72
N LEU A 426 -5.36 0.35 -23.36
CA LEU A 426 -4.19 -0.39 -23.84
C LEU A 426 -4.30 -0.76 -25.33
N LEU A 427 -5.47 -1.21 -25.76
CA LEU A 427 -5.79 -1.57 -27.16
C LEU A 427 -5.67 -0.37 -28.11
N LYS A 428 -6.11 0.83 -27.69
CA LYS A 428 -5.94 2.08 -28.45
C LYS A 428 -4.48 2.39 -28.78
N ARG A 429 -3.51 1.86 -28.04
CA ARG A 429 -2.07 2.14 -28.19
C ARG A 429 -1.35 1.18 -29.14
N GLY A 430 -2.07 0.29 -29.82
CA GLY A 430 -1.59 -0.40 -31.03
C GLY A 430 -0.62 -1.57 -30.83
N ASN A 431 -0.46 -2.09 -29.61
CA ASN A 431 0.29 -3.33 -29.37
C ASN A 431 -0.66 -4.48 -29.05
N GLY A 432 -0.38 -5.67 -29.58
CA GLY A 432 -1.15 -6.88 -29.30
C GLY A 432 -1.22 -7.17 -27.80
N LEU A 433 -2.37 -7.70 -27.34
CA LEU A 433 -2.66 -8.02 -25.93
C LEU A 433 -1.65 -8.99 -25.28
N PHE A 434 -0.84 -9.67 -26.09
CA PHE A 434 -0.01 -10.78 -25.64
C PHE A 434 1.13 -10.29 -24.74
N GLY A 435 1.04 -10.63 -23.45
CA GLY A 435 2.04 -10.33 -22.42
C GLY A 435 1.92 -8.96 -21.74
N SER A 436 1.14 -8.02 -22.29
CA SER A 436 0.96 -6.69 -21.66
C SER A 436 0.15 -6.74 -20.36
N ALA A 437 -0.78 -7.69 -20.25
CA ALA A 437 -1.59 -7.90 -19.05
C ALA A 437 -0.78 -8.47 -17.86
N GLU A 438 0.36 -9.13 -18.12
CA GLU A 438 1.22 -9.73 -17.10
C GLU A 438 2.34 -8.78 -16.61
N MET A 439 2.57 -7.67 -17.31
CA MET A 439 3.68 -6.73 -17.05
C MET A 439 3.13 -5.34 -16.77
N THR A 440 2.39 -5.24 -15.68
CA THR A 440 1.57 -4.08 -15.30
C THR A 440 1.64 -3.86 -13.79
N GLY A 441 1.22 -2.70 -13.34
CA GLY A 441 1.32 -2.28 -11.95
C GLY A 441 1.01 -0.80 -11.81
N SER A 442 1.50 -0.18 -10.75
CA SER A 442 1.36 1.26 -10.55
C SER A 442 2.69 1.89 -10.22
N ILE A 443 2.94 3.05 -10.83
CA ILE A 443 4.16 3.82 -10.61
C ILE A 443 4.14 4.53 -9.26
N GLY A 444 2.94 4.78 -8.72
CA GLY A 444 2.72 5.52 -7.50
C GLY A 444 1.24 5.72 -7.22
N VAL A 445 0.93 5.93 -5.94
CA VAL A 445 -0.41 6.18 -5.45
C VAL A 445 -0.43 7.51 -4.70
N VAL A 446 -1.45 8.32 -4.94
CA VAL A 446 -1.76 9.52 -4.15
C VAL A 446 -3.21 9.46 -3.68
N THR A 447 -3.44 9.53 -2.37
CA THR A 447 -4.80 9.52 -1.79
C THR A 447 -5.19 10.92 -1.33
N ILE A 448 -6.41 11.34 -1.69
CA ILE A 448 -6.99 12.63 -1.29
C ILE A 448 -7.72 12.47 0.05
N ASN A 449 -7.54 13.44 0.95
CA ASN A 449 -8.26 13.51 2.22
C ASN A 449 -9.66 14.14 2.00
N MET A 450 -10.67 13.30 1.82
CA MET A 450 -12.02 13.77 1.50
C MET A 450 -12.72 14.34 2.73
N ALA A 451 -12.48 13.79 3.92
CA ALA A 451 -13.09 14.26 5.15
C ALA A 451 -12.77 15.74 5.42
N ARG A 452 -11.52 16.15 5.21
CA ARG A 452 -11.11 17.55 5.31
C ARG A 452 -11.81 18.45 4.28
N LEU A 453 -11.99 17.98 3.04
CA LEU A 453 -12.73 18.74 2.02
C LEU A 453 -14.17 18.99 2.47
N GLY A 454 -14.85 17.95 2.96
CA GLY A 454 -16.22 18.10 3.48
C GLY A 454 -16.31 19.13 4.61
N TYR A 455 -15.35 19.11 5.54
CA TYR A 455 -15.31 20.04 6.66
C TYR A 455 -15.04 21.49 6.26
N LEU A 456 -14.03 21.73 5.41
CA LEU A 456 -13.62 23.10 5.06
C LEU A 456 -14.62 23.80 4.13
N TYR A 457 -15.37 23.04 3.33
CA TYR A 457 -16.29 23.56 2.31
C TYR A 457 -17.74 23.19 2.60
N LYS A 458 -18.09 23.03 3.87
CA LYS A 458 -19.43 22.69 4.36
C LYS A 458 -20.53 23.49 3.65
N GLY A 459 -21.47 22.78 3.02
CA GLY A 459 -22.60 23.33 2.26
C GLY A 459 -22.23 24.14 1.00
N ASN A 460 -20.96 24.23 0.61
CA ASN A 460 -20.50 24.97 -0.56
C ASN A 460 -19.91 24.04 -1.61
N GLU A 461 -20.78 23.55 -2.49
CA GLU A 461 -20.44 22.58 -3.54
C GLU A 461 -19.43 23.13 -4.56
N GLU A 462 -19.58 24.39 -4.99
CA GLU A 462 -18.68 25.01 -5.98
C GLU A 462 -17.24 25.07 -5.45
N ALA A 463 -17.05 25.58 -4.23
CA ALA A 463 -15.73 25.69 -3.62
C ALA A 463 -15.13 24.31 -3.26
N PHE A 464 -15.99 23.32 -2.94
CA PHE A 464 -15.56 21.93 -2.74
C PHE A 464 -14.93 21.36 -4.01
N TYR A 465 -15.61 21.46 -5.17
CA TYR A 465 -15.09 20.93 -6.43
C TYR A 465 -13.87 21.70 -6.93
N GLU A 466 -13.82 23.02 -6.75
CA GLU A 466 -12.64 23.83 -7.07
C GLU A 466 -11.41 23.33 -6.28
N ARG A 467 -11.59 23.06 -4.98
CA ARG A 467 -10.50 22.53 -4.16
C ARG A 467 -10.14 21.09 -4.52
N LEU A 468 -11.13 20.25 -4.82
CA LEU A 468 -10.88 18.89 -5.26
C LEU A 468 -10.04 18.88 -6.54
N ASP A 469 -10.37 19.70 -7.53
CA ASP A 469 -9.58 19.86 -8.77
C ASP A 469 -8.14 20.28 -8.50
N PHE A 470 -7.96 21.24 -7.60
CA PHE A 470 -6.63 21.67 -7.19
C PHE A 470 -5.81 20.51 -6.62
N LEU A 471 -6.39 19.70 -5.71
CA LEU A 471 -5.71 18.55 -5.12
C LEU A 471 -5.47 17.42 -6.14
N LEU A 472 -6.40 17.18 -7.06
CA LEU A 472 -6.22 16.25 -8.17
C LEU A 472 -5.08 16.71 -9.11
N GLY A 473 -4.95 18.01 -9.34
CA GLY A 473 -3.83 18.60 -10.08
C GLY A 473 -2.48 18.38 -9.41
N ILE A 474 -2.40 18.53 -8.08
CA ILE A 474 -1.20 18.20 -7.30
C ILE A 474 -0.88 16.70 -7.39
N ALA A 475 -1.89 15.84 -7.25
CA ALA A 475 -1.74 14.39 -7.35
C ALA A 475 -1.19 13.99 -8.73
N LYS A 476 -1.79 14.52 -9.80
CA LYS A 476 -1.30 14.35 -11.19
C LYS A 476 0.17 14.76 -11.32
N SER A 477 0.51 15.98 -10.89
CA SER A 477 1.88 16.50 -11.00
C SER A 477 2.90 15.66 -10.24
N THR A 478 2.55 15.20 -9.03
CA THR A 478 3.37 14.30 -8.21
C THR A 478 3.64 12.98 -8.92
N LEU A 479 2.60 12.34 -9.47
CA LEU A 479 2.70 11.05 -10.14
C LEU A 479 3.54 11.14 -11.42
N GLU A 480 3.38 12.20 -12.20
CA GLU A 480 4.17 12.42 -13.42
C GLU A 480 5.66 12.68 -13.11
N LYS A 481 5.95 13.44 -12.05
CA LYS A 481 7.34 13.63 -11.57
C LYS A 481 7.94 12.32 -11.06
N LYS A 482 7.17 11.53 -10.30
CA LYS A 482 7.61 10.21 -9.82
C LYS A 482 7.94 9.30 -11.00
N ARG A 483 7.06 9.22 -12.01
CA ARG A 483 7.29 8.45 -13.24
C ARG A 483 8.56 8.88 -13.96
N LYS A 484 8.75 10.19 -14.18
CA LYS A 484 9.96 10.72 -14.82
C LYS A 484 11.21 10.35 -14.04
N PHE A 485 11.20 10.55 -12.73
CA PHE A 485 12.34 10.25 -11.86
C PHE A 485 12.69 8.75 -11.88
N ILE A 486 11.68 7.87 -11.76
CA ILE A 486 11.89 6.42 -11.81
C ILE A 486 12.42 6.00 -13.17
N GLN A 487 11.91 6.56 -14.27
CA GLN A 487 12.44 6.30 -15.61
C GLN A 487 13.92 6.71 -15.73
N GLU A 488 14.29 7.88 -15.22
CA GLU A 488 15.69 8.32 -15.20
C GLU A 488 16.59 7.36 -14.39
N MET A 489 16.11 6.88 -13.24
CA MET A 489 16.87 5.91 -12.41
C MET A 489 16.96 4.54 -13.07
N TYR A 490 15.89 4.10 -13.74
CA TYR A 490 15.85 2.88 -14.55
C TYR A 490 16.88 2.94 -15.70
N ASP A 491 16.94 4.06 -16.41
CA ASP A 491 17.88 4.26 -17.51
C ASP A 491 19.33 4.26 -17.02
N ARG A 492 19.58 4.85 -15.84
CA ARG A 492 20.87 4.84 -15.14
C ARG A 492 21.26 3.47 -14.57
N GLY A 493 20.33 2.51 -14.52
CA GLY A 493 20.58 1.15 -14.04
C GLY A 493 20.43 0.97 -12.54
N LEU A 494 19.65 1.82 -11.85
CA LEU A 494 19.35 1.65 -10.42
C LEU A 494 18.48 0.41 -10.14
N TYR A 495 17.65 0.00 -11.10
CA TYR A 495 16.75 -1.16 -11.01
C TYR A 495 17.14 -2.24 -12.04
N PRO A 496 18.29 -2.91 -11.85
CA PRO A 496 18.81 -3.84 -12.85
C PRO A 496 17.89 -5.04 -13.12
N TYR A 497 17.21 -5.59 -12.09
CA TYR A 497 16.31 -6.73 -12.29
C TYR A 497 15.01 -6.30 -12.96
N THR A 498 14.45 -5.16 -12.55
CA THR A 498 13.30 -4.54 -13.21
C THR A 498 13.62 -4.29 -14.68
N LYS A 499 14.78 -3.73 -15.02
CA LYS A 499 15.20 -3.52 -16.42
C LYS A 499 15.31 -4.79 -17.25
N ARG A 500 15.61 -5.92 -16.61
CA ARG A 500 15.72 -7.22 -17.29
C ARG A 500 14.36 -7.84 -17.60
N TYR A 501 13.39 -7.71 -16.69
CA TYR A 501 12.11 -8.43 -16.77
C TYR A 501 10.92 -7.53 -17.12
N LEU A 502 11.07 -6.22 -16.98
CA LEU A 502 10.08 -5.22 -17.31
C LEU A 502 10.74 -4.15 -18.20
N THR A 503 10.55 -4.30 -19.51
CA THR A 503 11.24 -3.48 -20.52
C THR A 503 10.81 -2.02 -20.54
N HIS A 504 9.60 -1.71 -20.06
CA HIS A 504 9.04 -0.36 -20.02
C HIS A 504 7.94 -0.17 -18.96
N PHE A 505 7.70 1.06 -18.53
CA PHE A 505 6.61 1.41 -17.60
C PHE A 505 5.30 1.85 -18.29
N ARG A 506 5.15 1.63 -19.60
CA ARG A 506 3.97 2.11 -20.37
C ARG A 506 2.63 1.56 -19.89
N ASN A 507 2.65 0.36 -19.31
CA ASN A 507 1.47 -0.32 -18.78
C ASN A 507 1.24 -0.01 -17.29
N HIS A 508 2.11 0.78 -16.65
CA HIS A 508 1.96 1.11 -15.23
C HIS A 508 1.08 2.34 -15.05
N PHE A 509 0.10 2.25 -14.17
CA PHE A 509 -0.84 3.32 -13.87
C PHE A 509 -0.22 4.38 -12.95
N SER A 510 -0.74 5.60 -13.08
CA SER A 510 -0.64 6.68 -12.12
C SER A 510 -1.94 6.66 -11.29
N THR A 511 -1.86 6.22 -10.04
CA THR A 511 -3.07 5.88 -9.26
C THR A 511 -3.46 7.00 -8.32
N ILE A 512 -4.74 7.38 -8.36
CA ILE A 512 -5.33 8.35 -7.44
C ILE A 512 -6.42 7.65 -6.63
N GLY A 513 -6.37 7.82 -5.31
CA GLY A 513 -7.34 7.25 -4.38
C GLY A 513 -8.05 8.33 -3.57
N VAL A 514 -9.10 7.91 -2.86
CA VAL A 514 -9.83 8.75 -1.91
C VAL A 514 -9.84 8.07 -0.54
N ASN A 515 -10.02 8.86 0.52
CA ASN A 515 -10.19 8.33 1.87
C ASN A 515 -11.12 9.23 2.69
N GLY A 516 -11.99 8.62 3.51
CA GLY A 516 -12.92 9.34 4.36
C GLY A 516 -14.15 9.89 3.63
N MET A 517 -14.70 9.19 2.63
CA MET A 517 -15.92 9.66 1.95
C MET A 517 -17.12 9.70 2.89
N ASN A 518 -17.23 8.75 3.82
CA ASN A 518 -18.29 8.77 4.84
C ASN A 518 -18.22 10.04 5.69
N GLU A 519 -17.03 10.33 6.25
CA GLU A 519 -16.84 11.53 7.07
C GLU A 519 -16.87 12.81 6.24
N MET A 520 -16.51 12.76 4.96
CA MET A 520 -16.68 13.88 4.03
C MET A 520 -18.15 14.29 3.95
N ILE A 521 -19.05 13.33 3.71
CA ILE A 521 -20.50 13.60 3.63
C ILE A 521 -20.97 14.20 4.96
N ARG A 522 -20.71 13.52 6.08
CA ARG A 522 -21.13 13.98 7.41
C ARG A 522 -20.64 15.40 7.72
N ASN A 523 -19.38 15.71 7.42
CA ASN A 523 -18.83 17.05 7.64
C ASN A 523 -19.43 18.09 6.68
N PHE A 524 -19.68 17.71 5.42
CA PHE A 524 -20.22 18.61 4.40
C PHE A 524 -21.68 18.98 4.64
N THR A 525 -22.46 18.04 5.19
CA THR A 525 -23.92 18.14 5.38
C THR A 525 -24.33 18.43 6.82
N ASP A 526 -23.36 18.59 7.74
CA ASP A 526 -23.63 18.76 9.16
C ASP A 526 -24.37 17.58 9.82
N GLU A 527 -23.93 16.36 9.52
CA GLU A 527 -24.53 15.11 10.00
C GLU A 527 -25.98 14.86 9.56
N GLU A 528 -26.48 15.57 8.55
CA GLU A 528 -27.83 15.31 8.02
C GLU A 528 -27.95 13.89 7.45
N PHE A 529 -26.88 13.39 6.83
CA PHE A 529 -26.78 12.02 6.33
C PHE A 529 -25.32 11.57 6.20
N ASP A 530 -25.13 10.27 5.95
CA ASP A 530 -23.83 9.61 5.77
C ASP A 530 -23.80 8.75 4.50
N ILE A 531 -22.73 7.97 4.27
CA ILE A 531 -22.59 7.19 3.02
C ILE A 531 -23.64 6.08 2.84
N THR A 532 -24.36 5.71 3.90
CA THR A 532 -25.35 4.62 3.90
C THR A 532 -26.75 5.10 3.51
N SER A 533 -26.97 6.42 3.50
CA SER A 533 -28.23 7.00 3.00
C SER A 533 -28.28 7.05 1.48
N HIS A 534 -29.49 7.15 0.93
CA HIS A 534 -29.69 7.31 -0.50
C HIS A 534 -29.00 8.57 -1.04
N GLU A 535 -29.12 9.68 -0.32
CA GLU A 535 -28.49 10.97 -0.62
C GLU A 535 -26.96 10.89 -0.57
N GLY A 536 -26.40 10.20 0.43
CA GLY A 536 -24.96 10.05 0.59
C GLY A 536 -24.32 9.11 -0.45
N MET A 537 -25.01 8.02 -0.81
CA MET A 537 -24.60 7.16 -1.93
C MET A 537 -24.61 7.93 -3.25
N LYS A 538 -25.65 8.75 -3.49
CA LYS A 538 -25.76 9.58 -4.68
C LYS A 538 -24.62 10.61 -4.76
N LEU A 539 -24.38 11.34 -3.66
CA LEU A 539 -23.29 12.32 -3.59
C LEU A 539 -21.92 11.66 -3.79
N SER A 540 -21.67 10.52 -3.15
CA SER A 540 -20.44 9.74 -3.34
C SER A 540 -20.26 9.34 -4.80
N SER A 541 -21.31 8.84 -5.44
CA SER A 541 -21.28 8.41 -6.83
C SER A 541 -20.96 9.56 -7.77
N GLN A 542 -21.58 10.73 -7.56
CA GLN A 542 -21.30 11.94 -8.34
C GLN A 542 -19.84 12.38 -8.24
N ILE A 543 -19.27 12.38 -7.02
CA ILE A 543 -17.87 12.74 -6.78
C ILE A 543 -16.91 11.71 -7.40
N LEU A 544 -17.19 10.42 -7.26
CA LEU A 544 -16.35 9.37 -7.87
C LEU A 544 -16.37 9.47 -9.40
N GLU A 545 -17.54 9.72 -10.02
CA GLU A 545 -17.63 9.92 -11.47
C GLU A 545 -16.90 11.20 -11.93
N TYR A 546 -16.97 12.26 -11.12
CA TYR A 546 -16.21 13.48 -11.35
C TYR A 546 -14.70 13.21 -11.38
N ILE A 547 -14.18 12.47 -10.39
CA ILE A 547 -12.77 12.08 -10.32
C ILE A 547 -12.39 11.20 -11.52
N ARG A 548 -13.22 10.22 -11.90
CA ARG A 548 -12.98 9.38 -13.10
C ARG A 548 -12.90 10.22 -14.37
N THR A 549 -13.75 11.23 -14.51
CA THR A 549 -13.73 12.15 -15.65
C THR A 549 -12.42 12.94 -15.69
N ARG A 550 -11.94 13.43 -14.54
CA ARG A 550 -10.61 14.06 -14.44
C ARG A 550 -9.47 13.10 -14.78
N MET A 551 -9.55 11.83 -14.34
CA MET A 551 -8.55 10.83 -14.70
C MET A 551 -8.47 10.61 -16.21
N LYS A 552 -9.61 10.49 -16.90
CA LYS A 552 -9.66 10.37 -18.37
C LYS A 552 -8.97 11.56 -19.05
N GLN A 553 -9.27 12.79 -18.61
CA GLN A 553 -8.60 14.00 -19.11
C GLN A 553 -7.08 13.94 -18.90
N TYR A 554 -6.62 13.51 -17.72
CA TYR A 554 -5.18 13.36 -17.47
C TYR A 554 -4.52 12.32 -18.36
N GLN A 555 -5.21 11.22 -18.68
CA GLN A 555 -4.68 10.22 -19.62
C GLN A 555 -4.52 10.81 -21.03
N GLU A 556 -5.51 11.55 -21.51
CA GLU A 556 -5.48 12.21 -22.82
C GLU A 556 -4.37 13.27 -22.89
N GLU A 557 -4.21 14.06 -21.83
CA GLU A 557 -3.22 15.13 -21.75
C GLU A 557 -1.77 14.63 -21.64
N THR A 558 -1.54 13.60 -20.82
CA THR A 558 -0.18 13.12 -20.51
C THR A 558 0.26 11.95 -21.37
N GLY A 559 -0.68 11.21 -21.95
CA GLY A 559 -0.41 9.93 -22.57
C GLY A 559 -0.03 8.82 -21.58
N ASN A 560 -0.19 9.00 -20.27
CA ASN A 560 0.00 7.95 -19.26
C ASN A 560 -1.33 7.35 -18.79
N LEU A 561 -1.32 6.12 -18.27
CA LEU A 561 -2.53 5.48 -17.74
C LEU A 561 -2.82 6.02 -16.34
N TYR A 562 -4.09 6.28 -16.04
CA TYR A 562 -4.58 6.72 -14.73
C TYR A 562 -5.75 5.86 -14.30
N ASN A 563 -5.84 5.59 -13.01
CA ASN A 563 -6.96 4.86 -12.44
C ASN A 563 -7.36 5.41 -11.07
N LEU A 564 -8.63 5.17 -10.73
CA LEU A 564 -9.20 5.48 -9.43
C LEU A 564 -9.19 4.21 -8.57
N GLU A 565 -8.51 4.23 -7.44
CA GLU A 565 -8.35 3.07 -6.55
C GLU A 565 -8.97 3.30 -5.17
N ALA A 566 -9.64 2.27 -4.64
CA ALA A 566 -10.03 2.18 -3.24
C ALA A 566 -8.79 1.78 -2.43
N THR A 567 -7.89 2.75 -2.24
CA THR A 567 -6.56 2.53 -1.66
C THR A 567 -6.69 1.87 -0.28
N PRO A 568 -5.91 0.82 0.06
CA PRO A 568 -6.02 0.15 1.36
C PRO A 568 -5.84 1.09 2.56
N ALA A 569 -5.01 2.13 2.41
CA ALA A 569 -4.88 3.25 3.33
C ALA A 569 -4.63 2.87 4.81
N GLU A 570 -3.99 1.73 5.08
CA GLU A 570 -3.83 1.13 6.42
C GLU A 570 -3.35 2.13 7.48
N GLY A 571 -2.23 2.82 7.23
CA GLY A 571 -1.75 3.91 8.12
C GLY A 571 -2.31 5.29 7.77
N THR A 572 -2.83 5.46 6.56
CA THR A 572 -3.27 6.77 6.02
C THR A 572 -4.57 7.24 6.64
N THR A 573 -5.51 6.31 6.91
CA THR A 573 -6.78 6.58 7.61
C THR A 573 -6.54 7.25 8.95
N TYR A 574 -5.65 6.69 9.78
CA TYR A 574 -5.26 7.24 11.08
C TYR A 574 -4.45 8.52 10.94
N ARG A 575 -3.53 8.59 9.97
CA ARG A 575 -2.69 9.78 9.76
C ARG A 575 -3.54 11.00 9.45
N PHE A 576 -4.49 10.90 8.52
CA PHE A 576 -5.38 12.00 8.18
C PHE A 576 -6.20 12.43 9.40
N ALA A 577 -6.89 11.49 10.04
CA ALA A 577 -7.69 11.73 11.24
C ALA A 577 -6.90 12.45 12.35
N LYS A 578 -5.71 11.93 12.71
CA LYS A 578 -4.86 12.51 13.76
C LYS A 578 -4.31 13.89 13.39
N GLU A 579 -3.90 14.11 12.15
CA GLU A 579 -3.41 15.43 11.71
C GLU A 579 -4.54 16.46 11.61
N ASP A 580 -5.75 16.03 11.24
CA ASP A 580 -6.94 16.87 11.21
C ASP A 580 -7.42 17.24 12.60
N LYS A 581 -7.49 16.29 13.54
CA LYS A 581 -7.91 16.59 14.92
C LYS A 581 -7.05 17.67 15.58
N LYS A 582 -5.74 17.69 15.29
CA LYS A 582 -4.80 18.72 15.79
C LYS A 582 -5.12 20.13 15.28
N ARG A 583 -5.69 20.24 14.08
CA ARG A 583 -5.94 21.51 13.37
C ARG A 583 -7.38 21.98 13.52
N PHE A 584 -8.30 21.03 13.51
CA PHE A 584 -9.74 21.22 13.50
C PHE A 584 -10.34 20.37 14.62
N PRO A 585 -10.43 20.88 15.86
CA PRO A 585 -10.94 20.11 16.99
C PRO A 585 -12.37 19.58 16.77
N GLU A 586 -13.18 20.30 16.00
CA GLU A 586 -14.59 20.01 15.72
C GLU A 586 -14.82 19.15 14.47
N ILE A 587 -13.78 18.74 13.74
CA ILE A 587 -13.97 17.89 12.55
C ILE A 587 -14.50 16.52 12.96
N LEU A 588 -15.53 16.05 12.26
CA LEU A 588 -16.15 14.76 12.49
C LEU A 588 -15.26 13.64 11.94
N GLN A 589 -15.11 12.59 12.72
CA GLN A 589 -14.24 11.44 12.45
C GLN A 589 -14.92 10.17 12.95
N ALA A 590 -14.42 9.01 12.52
CA ALA A 590 -14.80 7.73 13.11
C ALA A 590 -13.86 7.38 14.28
N GLY A 591 -14.27 6.38 15.08
CA GLY A 591 -13.53 5.94 16.26
C GLY A 591 -13.76 6.79 17.51
N MET A 592 -13.03 6.48 18.58
CA MET A 592 -13.15 7.12 19.89
C MET A 592 -11.76 7.41 20.47
N GLU A 593 -11.68 8.44 21.31
CA GLU A 593 -10.47 8.82 22.07
C GLU A 593 -9.21 8.93 21.19
N GLU A 594 -8.20 8.08 21.42
CA GLU A 594 -6.94 8.06 20.68
C GLU A 594 -7.00 7.24 19.38
N ASN A 595 -8.04 6.42 19.24
CA ASN A 595 -8.26 5.48 18.14
C ASN A 595 -9.17 6.08 17.05
N ILE A 596 -8.95 7.36 16.72
CA ILE A 596 -9.66 8.07 15.65
C ILE A 596 -9.14 7.68 14.28
N TYR A 597 -10.05 7.54 13.32
CA TYR A 597 -9.73 7.20 11.93
C TYR A 597 -10.78 7.77 10.95
N TYR A 598 -10.46 7.72 9.66
CA TYR A 598 -11.42 7.92 8.58
C TYR A 598 -11.78 6.60 7.91
N THR A 599 -13.05 6.42 7.57
CA THR A 599 -13.55 5.23 6.89
C THR A 599 -12.87 5.10 5.54
N ASN A 600 -12.39 3.89 5.20
CA ASN A 600 -11.53 3.73 4.04
C ASN A 600 -12.29 3.99 2.72
N SER A 601 -11.69 4.80 1.83
CA SER A 601 -12.22 5.06 0.49
C SER A 601 -13.70 5.49 0.54
N SER A 602 -14.58 4.75 -0.13
CA SER A 602 -16.05 4.88 -0.07
C SER A 602 -16.72 3.66 0.56
N GLN A 603 -16.03 2.98 1.46
CA GLN A 603 -16.62 1.88 2.24
C GLN A 603 -17.67 2.44 3.21
N ILE A 604 -18.63 1.60 3.60
CA ILE A 604 -19.48 1.88 4.76
C ILE A 604 -18.65 1.82 6.06
N PRO A 605 -19.07 2.51 7.13
CA PRO A 605 -18.45 2.35 8.45
C PRO A 605 -18.42 0.87 8.86
N ALA A 606 -17.30 0.40 9.43
CA ALA A 606 -17.12 -1.01 9.76
C ALA A 606 -18.16 -1.54 10.77
N SER A 607 -18.72 -0.66 11.61
CA SER A 607 -19.75 -0.99 12.60
C SER A 607 -21.18 -0.75 12.12
N HIS A 608 -21.39 -0.48 10.82
CA HIS A 608 -22.72 -0.12 10.31
C HIS A 608 -23.69 -1.31 10.34
N THR A 609 -23.26 -2.47 9.85
CA THR A 609 -24.08 -3.67 9.79
C THR A 609 -23.24 -4.93 9.99
N ASP A 610 -23.85 -5.93 10.64
CA ASP A 610 -23.33 -7.29 10.73
C ASP A 610 -23.86 -8.18 9.59
N ASP A 611 -24.82 -7.70 8.76
CA ASP A 611 -25.35 -8.45 7.63
C ASP A 611 -24.47 -8.27 6.38
N PRO A 612 -23.75 -9.32 5.92
CA PRO A 612 -22.92 -9.21 4.74
C PRO A 612 -23.72 -8.88 3.48
N PHE A 613 -25.01 -9.25 3.38
CA PHE A 613 -25.83 -8.94 2.21
C PHE A 613 -26.26 -7.48 2.20
N GLU A 614 -26.54 -6.88 3.34
CA GLU A 614 -26.77 -5.43 3.45
C GLU A 614 -25.52 -4.65 3.04
N ALA A 615 -24.35 -5.04 3.57
CA ALA A 615 -23.08 -4.45 3.19
C ALA A 615 -22.83 -4.56 1.66
N LEU A 616 -23.11 -5.72 1.07
CA LEU A 616 -23.02 -5.93 -0.37
C LEU A 616 -23.98 -5.01 -1.16
N MET A 617 -25.24 -4.90 -0.76
CA MET A 617 -26.22 -4.05 -1.43
C MET A 617 -25.83 -2.56 -1.40
N LEU A 618 -25.29 -2.08 -0.28
CA LEU A 618 -24.83 -0.69 -0.14
C LEU A 618 -23.52 -0.40 -0.90
N GLN A 619 -22.71 -1.42 -1.14
CA GLN A 619 -21.37 -1.26 -1.71
C GLN A 619 -21.25 -1.67 -3.18
N ASP A 620 -22.19 -2.43 -3.73
CA ASP A 620 -22.07 -2.99 -5.08
C ASP A 620 -21.81 -1.92 -6.14
N ASP A 621 -22.65 -0.88 -6.16
CA ASP A 621 -22.53 0.20 -7.14
C ASP A 621 -21.28 1.06 -6.90
N LEU A 622 -21.02 1.47 -5.65
CA LEU A 622 -19.88 2.33 -5.32
C LEU A 622 -18.54 1.67 -5.63
N GLN A 623 -18.38 0.38 -5.29
CA GLN A 623 -17.14 -0.33 -5.54
C GLN A 623 -16.91 -0.58 -7.04
N CYS A 624 -17.97 -0.73 -7.83
CA CYS A 624 -17.88 -0.82 -9.30
C CYS A 624 -17.44 0.49 -9.98
N MET A 625 -17.42 1.63 -9.28
CA MET A 625 -16.94 2.90 -9.84
C MET A 625 -15.42 2.99 -9.88
N TYR A 626 -14.71 2.22 -9.06
CA TYR A 626 -13.25 2.21 -9.08
C TYR A 626 -12.76 1.51 -10.35
N THR A 627 -11.92 2.20 -11.11
CA THR A 627 -11.29 1.66 -12.34
C THR A 627 -9.94 1.01 -12.05
N GLY A 628 -9.42 1.22 -10.84
CA GLY A 628 -8.27 0.54 -10.26
C GLY A 628 -8.70 -0.51 -9.25
N GLY A 629 -7.96 -0.63 -8.16
CA GLY A 629 -8.23 -1.68 -7.19
C GLY A 629 -9.37 -1.43 -6.23
N THR A 630 -10.23 -2.43 -6.04
CA THR A 630 -11.23 -2.49 -4.97
C THR A 630 -11.37 -3.92 -4.44
N VAL A 631 -11.81 -4.05 -3.19
CA VAL A 631 -12.28 -5.30 -2.58
C VAL A 631 -13.30 -4.96 -1.50
N LEU A 632 -14.33 -5.79 -1.37
CA LEU A 632 -15.21 -5.77 -0.21
C LEU A 632 -14.88 -6.93 0.73
N HIS A 633 -14.64 -6.62 2.00
CA HIS A 633 -14.46 -7.60 3.05
C HIS A 633 -15.80 -7.96 3.67
N LEU A 634 -16.17 -9.22 3.62
CA LEU A 634 -17.34 -9.77 4.32
C LEU A 634 -16.87 -10.28 5.69
N TYR A 635 -16.94 -9.42 6.69
CA TYR A 635 -16.52 -9.75 8.06
C TYR A 635 -17.48 -10.74 8.70
N MET A 636 -16.95 -11.86 9.21
CA MET A 636 -17.70 -12.88 9.91
C MET A 636 -17.24 -12.92 11.37
N ARG A 637 -18.17 -12.96 12.31
CA ARG A 637 -17.87 -12.98 13.76
C ARG A 637 -17.03 -14.18 14.20
N GLU A 638 -17.12 -15.28 13.46
CA GLU A 638 -16.34 -16.48 13.68
C GLU A 638 -16.20 -17.29 12.39
N LYS A 639 -15.56 -18.46 12.50
CA LYS A 639 -15.46 -19.44 11.42
C LYS A 639 -16.85 -19.76 10.85
N ILE A 640 -16.99 -19.78 9.53
CA ILE A 640 -18.21 -20.25 8.87
C ILE A 640 -18.41 -21.75 9.15
N SER A 641 -19.66 -22.13 9.44
CA SER A 641 -20.04 -23.46 9.95
C SER A 641 -19.54 -24.65 9.13
N SER A 642 -19.46 -24.52 7.79
CA SER A 642 -18.95 -25.58 6.91
C SER A 642 -18.43 -25.03 5.58
N ALA A 643 -17.65 -25.86 4.88
CA ALA A 643 -17.23 -25.58 3.51
C ALA A 643 -18.44 -25.36 2.57
N GLU A 644 -19.52 -26.16 2.74
CA GLU A 644 -20.75 -26.01 1.95
C GLU A 644 -21.47 -24.68 2.22
N ALA A 645 -21.54 -24.24 3.48
CA ALA A 645 -22.12 -22.93 3.82
C ALA A 645 -21.30 -21.78 3.21
N CYS A 646 -19.97 -21.85 3.32
CA CYS A 646 -19.07 -20.85 2.73
C CYS A 646 -19.16 -20.84 1.19
N ARG A 647 -19.17 -22.01 0.55
CA ARG A 647 -19.41 -22.18 -0.89
C ARG A 647 -20.69 -21.50 -1.32
N ASN A 648 -21.81 -21.77 -0.63
CA ASN A 648 -23.10 -21.19 -0.97
C ASN A 648 -23.14 -19.67 -0.79
N LEU A 649 -22.49 -19.16 0.26
CA LEU A 649 -22.31 -17.71 0.44
C LEU A 649 -21.56 -17.11 -0.76
N VAL A 650 -20.35 -17.60 -1.05
CA VAL A 650 -19.52 -17.08 -2.15
C VAL A 650 -20.25 -17.21 -3.48
N LYS A 651 -20.86 -18.36 -3.79
CA LYS A 651 -21.65 -18.56 -5.01
C LYS A 651 -22.79 -17.55 -5.15
N LYS A 652 -23.54 -17.33 -4.07
CA LYS A 652 -24.64 -16.36 -4.07
C LYS A 652 -24.12 -14.94 -4.29
N VAL A 653 -22.99 -14.57 -3.69
CA VAL A 653 -22.37 -13.26 -3.90
C VAL A 653 -21.90 -13.10 -5.34
N MET A 654 -21.09 -14.03 -5.85
CA MET A 654 -20.54 -14.00 -7.21
C MET A 654 -21.63 -13.95 -8.28
N THR A 655 -22.78 -14.60 -8.05
CA THR A 655 -23.85 -14.68 -9.04
C THR A 655 -24.74 -13.43 -9.07
N ASN A 656 -24.98 -12.80 -7.91
CA ASN A 656 -26.01 -11.76 -7.78
C ASN A 656 -25.45 -10.32 -7.70
N PHE A 657 -24.16 -10.16 -7.45
CA PHE A 657 -23.52 -8.84 -7.32
C PHE A 657 -22.51 -8.60 -8.43
N LYS A 658 -22.33 -7.33 -8.80
CA LYS A 658 -21.39 -6.90 -9.86
C LYS A 658 -19.98 -6.70 -9.33
N LEU A 659 -19.82 -6.57 -8.01
CA LEU A 659 -18.56 -6.40 -7.30
C LEU A 659 -17.46 -7.28 -7.88
N PRO A 660 -16.32 -6.68 -8.27
CA PRO A 660 -15.26 -7.40 -8.96
C PRO A 660 -14.45 -8.28 -8.01
N TYR A 661 -14.36 -7.90 -6.73
CA TYR A 661 -13.61 -8.61 -5.71
C TYR A 661 -14.34 -8.63 -4.38
N ILE A 662 -14.39 -9.81 -3.79
CA ILE A 662 -14.77 -9.97 -2.39
C ILE A 662 -13.80 -10.90 -1.68
N THR A 663 -13.78 -10.79 -0.36
CA THR A 663 -13.16 -11.77 0.52
C THR A 663 -14.05 -12.04 1.71
N VAL A 664 -13.94 -13.24 2.27
CA VAL A 664 -14.64 -13.62 3.49
C VAL A 664 -13.63 -13.58 4.61
N THR A 665 -13.87 -12.78 5.65
CA THR A 665 -12.90 -12.51 6.71
C THR A 665 -13.47 -12.96 8.06
N PRO A 666 -13.25 -14.22 8.46
CA PRO A 666 -13.65 -14.72 9.76
C PRO A 666 -12.72 -14.23 10.88
N VAL A 667 -13.28 -13.97 12.04
CA VAL A 667 -12.52 -13.66 13.26
C VAL A 667 -12.12 -14.95 13.98
N PHE A 668 -10.86 -15.02 14.39
CA PHE A 668 -10.28 -16.13 15.14
C PHE A 668 -9.11 -15.64 15.99
N SER A 669 -8.74 -16.43 16.99
CA SER A 669 -7.61 -16.15 17.90
C SER A 669 -6.57 -17.26 17.81
N ILE A 670 -5.30 -16.94 18.07
CA ILE A 670 -4.21 -17.94 18.09
C ILE A 670 -3.62 -17.99 19.50
N CYS A 671 -3.69 -19.16 20.12
CA CYS A 671 -3.03 -19.45 21.39
C CYS A 671 -1.64 -20.06 21.12
N PRO A 672 -0.57 -19.60 21.79
CA PRO A 672 0.75 -20.20 21.66
C PRO A 672 0.82 -21.70 22.02
N THR A 673 -0.09 -22.17 22.89
CA THR A 673 -0.15 -23.57 23.34
C THR A 673 -1.14 -24.40 22.54
N HIS A 674 -2.31 -23.85 22.23
CA HIS A 674 -3.43 -24.60 21.66
C HIS A 674 -3.68 -24.30 20.17
N GLY A 675 -2.92 -23.38 19.58
CA GLY A 675 -3.07 -22.95 18.19
C GLY A 675 -4.39 -22.22 17.94
N TYR A 676 -5.04 -22.55 16.83
CA TYR A 676 -6.26 -21.90 16.37
C TYR A 676 -7.45 -22.04 17.35
N LEU A 677 -8.12 -20.91 17.61
CA LEU A 677 -9.36 -20.80 18.39
C LEU A 677 -10.42 -20.09 17.55
N THR A 678 -11.64 -20.62 17.55
CA THR A 678 -12.77 -20.02 16.84
C THR A 678 -13.26 -18.76 17.55
N GLY A 679 -13.35 -17.64 16.84
CA GLY A 679 -13.82 -16.36 17.39
C GLY A 679 -12.73 -15.55 18.12
N GLU A 680 -13.15 -14.43 18.69
CA GLU A 680 -12.29 -13.54 19.46
C GLU A 680 -12.19 -14.00 20.93
N HIS A 681 -10.97 -14.17 21.42
CA HIS A 681 -10.66 -14.57 22.79
C HIS A 681 -9.47 -13.74 23.31
N GLU A 682 -9.70 -12.96 24.37
CA GLU A 682 -8.61 -12.24 25.07
C GLU A 682 -7.68 -13.21 25.81
N TYR A 683 -8.25 -14.26 26.42
CA TYR A 683 -7.55 -15.35 27.10
C TYR A 683 -7.97 -16.70 26.51
N CYS A 684 -7.05 -17.65 26.43
CA CYS A 684 -7.36 -18.95 25.84
C CYS A 684 -8.22 -19.78 26.81
N PRO A 685 -9.47 -20.15 26.45
CA PRO A 685 -10.36 -20.88 27.35
C PRO A 685 -9.78 -22.24 27.76
N LYS A 686 -9.03 -22.90 26.86
CA LYS A 686 -8.36 -24.16 27.15
C LYS A 686 -7.18 -24.00 28.12
N CYS A 687 -6.46 -22.88 28.08
CA CYS A 687 -5.39 -22.60 29.04
C CYS A 687 -5.99 -22.34 30.43
N ASP A 688 -7.09 -21.60 30.49
CA ASP A 688 -7.79 -21.31 31.73
C ASP A 688 -8.34 -22.59 32.37
N ASP A 689 -8.88 -23.51 31.58
CA ASP A 689 -9.36 -24.81 32.08
C ASP A 689 -8.21 -25.66 32.63
N ASN A 690 -7.05 -25.71 31.96
CA ASN A 690 -5.86 -26.40 32.49
C ASN A 690 -5.37 -25.78 33.81
N LEU A 691 -5.44 -24.45 33.94
CA LEU A 691 -5.07 -23.74 35.18
C LEU A 691 -6.05 -24.04 36.32
N LYS A 692 -7.35 -24.12 36.03
CA LYS A 692 -8.36 -24.51 37.02
C LYS A 692 -8.13 -25.94 37.51
N GLU A 693 -7.88 -26.89 36.61
CA GLU A 693 -7.57 -28.27 36.99
C GLU A 693 -6.32 -28.36 37.87
N GLN A 694 -5.28 -27.57 37.59
CA GLN A 694 -4.08 -27.50 38.43
C GLN A 694 -4.36 -26.93 39.82
N LEU A 695 -5.16 -25.86 39.90
CA LEU A 695 -5.55 -25.26 41.18
C LEU A 695 -6.44 -26.20 42.01
N GLU A 696 -7.36 -26.94 41.38
CA GLU A 696 -8.20 -27.94 42.07
C GLU A 696 -7.37 -29.12 42.61
N VAL A 697 -6.32 -29.53 41.88
CA VAL A 697 -5.38 -30.55 42.36
C VAL A 697 -4.55 -30.02 43.53
N GLU A 698 -4.00 -28.81 43.44
CA GLU A 698 -3.25 -28.18 44.53
C GLU A 698 -4.11 -28.00 45.79
N GLU A 699 -5.37 -27.54 45.65
CA GLU A 699 -6.32 -27.43 46.78
C GLU A 699 -6.70 -28.79 47.39
N SER A 700 -6.61 -29.89 46.64
CA SER A 700 -6.87 -31.24 47.14
C SER A 700 -5.68 -31.90 47.86
N GLU A 701 -4.47 -31.36 47.69
CA GLU A 701 -3.24 -31.80 48.37
C GLU A 701 -2.95 -31.04 49.68
N PHE A 702 -3.70 -29.96 49.97
CA PHE A 702 -3.75 -29.27 51.26
C PHE A 702 -4.91 -29.77 52.14
#